data_AF-A0A432W655-F1
#
_entry.id   AF-A0A432W655-F1
#
_cell.length_a   1.000
_cell.length_b   1.000
_cell.length_c   1.000
_cell.angle_alpha   90.00
_cell.angle_beta   90.00
_cell.angle_gamma   90.00
#
_symmetry.space_group_name_H-M   'P 1'
#
loop_
_entity.id
_entity.type
_entity.pdbx_description
1 polymer ?
#
loop_
_entity_poly.entity_id
_entity_poly.type
_entity_poly.pdbx_seq_one_letter_code
_entity_poly.pdbx_strand_id
1 'polypeptide(L)'
;MHRISKSAVATLVFGLVLGSAAHANVTITQGATAIPDGEATHEQDITVRNEHLAFALAVESRAPWGVPRGALVDLAAVKNGDIDEDRIAFADFIPNGWSAWPNDRRSVEILEDTSDKAVIKVSRNFGHVDITTWYTLAAGSDAIELKTVMTNQGEEDLELQSGFTIWPDVGNMFAVPGLENGHGARGENTLSDRTVAYARDWLFALHAPYFDRNTYAGRDMYLGHTLNVGASRTFEAQLQVVPDGDLAPVVKAEATRRGEPTGTISGQLLADEGKVPDNGIVIIEKNSHLYAWTLANDGEYSMELPEGEYQLYGTASGHANSEVETIQVESGSEQSLNFIDLAGPGTLAMSIAEASSGEAKDARISIIEGQEPPVEFLGKRSFFTELLPVGQAEIELPPGEYTVSIDAGAGFISQLQTLDVTLESGKTNQQDVTIAQITYPGQQHWYGADLHHHGDVLEAITPPETVVRSQLAAALDLVFLSEHDSTINYEAYTELTAKRGVPFIPSIEISPSWAHMNPFPIALDATLTVDPGTDDIHTLIDAMHDMGAEVIPMNHPFNDYGYYTNLANDAVPGGETDGFDLLELNSSADDERTLNKAYELWDSGETMYLTAGTDTHDAWNQLSGSIRMMGYVDDELTPLNFAKALKAGRGYATQGPVLYPQDIMFGGQAYAGGNWTVQFVAANGLKEVRMLGKGGEVLQTFSLEPENMTQQLELTLPIPANAEGWISLEVEDKEGRGAWTNPVWIQP
;
A
#
# COMPACT_ATOMS: atom_id res chain seq x y z
N MET A 1 51.82 -75.47 -33.34
CA MET A 1 51.80 -74.09 -32.82
C MET A 1 50.52 -73.94 -32.00
N HIS A 2 50.63 -73.95 -30.67
CA HIS A 2 50.12 -72.90 -29.74
C HIS A 2 48.60 -72.64 -29.82
N ARG A 3 47.80 -72.56 -28.75
CA ARG A 3 47.91 -72.81 -27.30
C ARG A 3 46.48 -72.52 -26.76
N ILE A 4 46.00 -73.38 -25.86
CA ILE A 4 45.32 -73.07 -24.57
C ILE A 4 43.96 -72.32 -24.53
N SER A 5 43.06 -72.96 -23.78
CA SER A 5 41.78 -72.56 -23.19
C SER A 5 41.82 -71.36 -22.21
N LYS A 6 40.69 -70.68 -22.00
CA LYS A 6 39.88 -70.71 -20.74
C LYS A 6 38.86 -69.57 -20.70
N SER A 7 37.70 -69.91 -20.14
CA SER A 7 36.57 -69.09 -19.76
C SER A 7 36.95 -67.89 -18.87
N ALA A 8 36.22 -66.78 -19.01
CA ALA A 8 36.15 -65.74 -17.99
C ALA A 8 34.73 -65.17 -17.91
N VAL A 9 34.24 -65.17 -16.67
CA VAL A 9 32.97 -64.65 -16.16
C VAL A 9 32.95 -63.12 -16.34
N ALA A 10 31.87 -62.59 -16.91
CA ALA A 10 31.63 -61.15 -16.94
C ALA A 10 30.81 -60.76 -15.69
N THR A 11 31.48 -60.16 -14.71
CA THR A 11 30.87 -59.57 -13.51
C THR A 11 30.35 -58.18 -13.86
N LEU A 12 29.06 -57.94 -13.63
CA LEU A 12 28.44 -56.61 -13.62
C LEU A 12 29.09 -55.76 -12.53
N VAL A 13 29.62 -54.59 -12.90
CA VAL A 13 29.95 -53.52 -11.96
C VAL A 13 28.91 -52.42 -12.20
N PHE A 14 27.91 -52.36 -11.32
CA PHE A 14 27.06 -51.18 -11.17
C PHE A 14 27.92 -50.11 -10.48
N GLY A 15 28.43 -49.16 -11.25
CA GLY A 15 29.06 -47.97 -10.70
C GLY A 15 27.97 -47.08 -10.11
N LEU A 16 27.85 -47.05 -8.78
CA LEU A 16 27.23 -45.91 -8.10
C LEU A 16 28.08 -44.69 -8.40
N VAL A 17 27.63 -43.87 -9.35
CA VAL A 17 28.03 -42.47 -9.40
C VAL A 17 27.26 -41.80 -8.27
N LEU A 18 27.88 -41.77 -7.09
CA LEU A 18 27.58 -40.76 -6.10
C LEU A 18 28.01 -39.45 -6.74
N GLY A 19 27.09 -38.81 -7.47
CA GLY A 19 27.22 -37.41 -7.79
C GLY A 19 27.25 -36.69 -6.45
N SER A 20 28.41 -36.17 -6.07
CA SER A 20 28.49 -35.09 -5.10
C SER A 20 27.58 -33.99 -5.64
N ALA A 21 26.43 -33.79 -5.00
CA ALA A 21 25.66 -32.58 -5.19
C ALA A 21 26.65 -31.43 -4.91
N ALA A 22 27.03 -30.72 -5.96
CA ALA A 22 27.76 -29.49 -5.80
C ALA A 22 26.73 -28.51 -5.22
N HIS A 23 26.69 -28.40 -3.89
CA HIS A 23 26.06 -27.26 -3.24
C HIS A 23 26.68 -26.00 -3.87
N ALA A 24 25.86 -25.08 -4.36
CA ALA A 24 26.42 -23.83 -4.84
C ALA A 24 27.03 -23.11 -3.63
N ASN A 25 28.23 -22.56 -3.81
CA ASN A 25 28.91 -21.87 -2.74
C ASN A 25 28.15 -20.57 -2.40
N VAL A 26 28.10 -20.22 -1.11
CA VAL A 26 27.77 -18.86 -0.68
C VAL A 26 28.83 -17.92 -1.25
N THR A 27 28.39 -16.77 -1.79
CA THR A 27 29.29 -15.74 -2.31
C THR A 27 28.85 -14.36 -1.86
N ILE A 28 29.83 -13.52 -1.49
CA ILE A 28 29.64 -12.08 -1.27
C ILE A 28 30.29 -11.32 -2.43
N THR A 29 29.57 -10.35 -2.98
CA THR A 29 30.08 -9.41 -4.00
C THR A 29 29.89 -7.98 -3.53
N GLN A 30 30.89 -7.14 -3.79
CA GLN A 30 30.80 -5.69 -3.55
C GLN A 30 30.61 -4.95 -4.87
N GLY A 31 29.74 -3.95 -4.86
CA GLY A 31 29.38 -3.15 -6.02
C GLY A 31 27.86 -3.07 -6.19
N ALA A 32 27.44 -2.50 -7.32
CA ALA A 32 26.05 -2.55 -7.74
C ALA A 32 25.56 -4.00 -7.74
N THR A 33 24.35 -4.19 -7.23
CA THR A 33 23.70 -5.48 -7.07
C THR A 33 23.60 -6.23 -8.40
N ALA A 34 23.72 -7.56 -8.31
CA ALA A 34 23.50 -8.44 -9.45
C ALA A 34 22.03 -8.91 -9.55
N ILE A 35 21.18 -8.50 -8.60
CA ILE A 35 19.74 -8.73 -8.62
C ILE A 35 19.15 -7.78 -9.66
N PRO A 36 18.47 -8.30 -10.71
CA PRO A 36 17.74 -7.47 -11.67
C PRO A 36 16.75 -6.54 -10.96
N ASP A 37 16.65 -5.30 -11.46
CA ASP A 37 15.80 -4.22 -10.94
C ASP A 37 16.09 -3.75 -9.49
N GLY A 38 17.14 -4.25 -8.84
CA GLY A 38 17.49 -3.84 -7.48
C GLY A 38 18.06 -2.41 -7.32
N GLU A 39 17.76 -1.81 -6.17
CA GLU A 39 18.04 -0.43 -5.78
C GLU A 39 19.45 -0.24 -5.21
N ALA A 40 20.10 -1.31 -4.77
CA ALA A 40 21.49 -1.27 -4.29
C ALA A 40 22.49 -1.10 -5.46
N THR A 41 22.69 0.12 -5.91
CA THR A 41 23.44 0.47 -7.13
C THR A 41 24.85 1.05 -6.90
N HIS A 42 25.27 1.28 -5.66
CA HIS A 42 26.53 1.93 -5.32
C HIS A 42 27.72 0.95 -5.29
N GLU A 43 28.93 1.44 -5.58
CA GLU A 43 30.15 0.61 -5.62
C GLU A 43 30.55 -0.05 -4.28
N GLN A 44 29.91 0.34 -3.18
CA GLN A 44 30.16 -0.16 -1.82
C GLN A 44 29.05 -1.07 -1.31
N ASP A 45 27.97 -1.21 -2.06
CA ASP A 45 26.87 -2.08 -1.68
C ASP A 45 27.32 -3.54 -1.73
N ILE A 46 26.59 -4.39 -1.00
CA ILE A 46 26.97 -5.78 -0.79
C ILE A 46 25.82 -6.67 -1.20
N THR A 47 26.06 -7.57 -2.16
CA THR A 47 25.15 -8.67 -2.49
C THR A 47 25.68 -9.97 -1.92
N VAL A 48 24.81 -10.75 -1.30
CA VAL A 48 25.09 -12.11 -0.80
C VAL A 48 24.14 -13.07 -1.49
N ARG A 49 24.64 -14.23 -1.92
CA ARG A 49 23.79 -15.26 -2.55
C ARG A 49 24.25 -16.67 -2.25
N ASN A 50 23.33 -17.62 -2.43
CA ASN A 50 23.59 -19.06 -2.49
C ASN A 50 22.77 -19.69 -3.64
N GLU A 51 22.46 -21.00 -3.58
CA GLU A 51 21.65 -21.69 -4.60
C GLU A 51 20.15 -21.38 -4.57
N HIS A 52 19.62 -20.78 -3.51
CA HIS A 52 18.19 -20.58 -3.28
C HIS A 52 17.76 -19.11 -3.32
N LEU A 53 18.63 -18.19 -2.89
CA LEU A 53 18.31 -16.77 -2.81
C LEU A 53 19.54 -15.87 -2.98
N ALA A 54 19.26 -14.61 -3.31
CA ALA A 54 20.20 -13.51 -3.27
C ALA A 54 19.55 -12.32 -2.53
N PHE A 55 20.33 -11.58 -1.74
CA PHE A 55 19.90 -10.32 -1.13
C PHE A 55 21.01 -9.27 -1.21
N ALA A 56 20.65 -8.00 -1.21
CA ALA A 56 21.60 -6.90 -1.17
C ALA A 56 21.36 -5.95 -0.01
N LEU A 57 22.46 -5.42 0.53
CA LEU A 57 22.49 -4.36 1.52
C LEU A 57 22.94 -3.05 0.85
N ALA A 58 22.11 -2.01 0.89
CA ALA A 58 22.42 -0.67 0.42
C ALA A 58 23.36 0.03 1.41
N VAL A 59 24.65 -0.27 1.35
CA VAL A 59 25.69 0.33 2.23
C VAL A 59 25.83 1.82 1.97
N GLU A 60 25.76 2.23 0.71
CA GLU A 60 25.87 3.62 0.29
C GLU A 60 24.78 4.08 -0.69
N SER A 61 24.02 3.14 -1.29
CA SER A 61 22.76 3.50 -1.96
C SER A 61 21.74 4.08 -0.98
N ARG A 62 20.79 4.83 -1.52
CA ARG A 62 19.66 5.38 -0.76
C ARG A 62 18.74 4.23 -0.38
N ALA A 63 18.42 4.12 0.91
CA ALA A 63 17.33 3.26 1.35
C ALA A 63 16.02 4.08 1.30
N PRO A 64 14.88 3.45 1.01
CA PRO A 64 13.60 4.14 0.94
C PRO A 64 13.18 4.74 2.30
N TRP A 65 12.27 5.71 2.23
CA TRP A 65 11.68 6.43 3.38
C TRP A 65 12.71 7.02 4.36
N GLY A 66 13.88 7.41 3.84
CA GLY A 66 14.97 8.00 4.61
C GLY A 66 15.52 7.11 5.72
N VAL A 67 15.38 5.79 5.60
CA VAL A 67 15.96 4.82 6.53
C VAL A 67 17.50 4.85 6.42
N PRO A 68 18.25 4.63 7.52
CA PRO A 68 19.70 4.63 7.43
C PRO A 68 20.26 3.53 6.56
N ARG A 69 21.35 3.87 5.87
CA ARG A 69 22.08 2.95 5.00
C ARG A 69 22.61 1.72 5.74
N GLY A 70 22.90 0.69 4.94
CA GLY A 70 23.21 -0.68 5.32
C GLY A 70 21.97 -1.56 5.43
N ALA A 71 20.81 -1.08 4.97
CA ALA A 71 19.54 -1.80 5.00
C ALA A 71 19.44 -2.82 3.86
N LEU A 72 18.68 -3.88 4.10
CA LEU A 72 18.35 -4.86 3.08
C LEU A 72 17.24 -4.29 2.20
N VAL A 73 17.61 -3.94 0.97
CA VAL A 73 16.73 -3.29 0.00
C VAL A 73 16.43 -4.17 -1.20
N ASP A 74 17.26 -5.19 -1.46
CA ASP A 74 16.97 -6.16 -2.54
C ASP A 74 16.88 -7.59 -1.98
N LEU A 75 15.91 -8.37 -2.45
CA LEU A 75 15.74 -9.80 -2.19
C LEU A 75 15.10 -10.51 -3.39
N ALA A 76 15.78 -11.56 -3.87
CA ALA A 76 15.32 -12.38 -4.97
C ALA A 76 15.51 -13.88 -4.73
N ALA A 77 14.64 -14.69 -5.33
CA ALA A 77 14.85 -16.13 -5.44
C ALA A 77 15.95 -16.44 -6.46
N VAL A 78 16.65 -17.56 -6.27
CA VAL A 78 17.58 -18.11 -7.27
C VAL A 78 16.95 -19.33 -7.91
N LYS A 79 16.66 -19.22 -9.21
CA LYS A 79 15.96 -20.22 -10.01
C LYS A 79 16.92 -20.82 -11.01
N ASN A 80 17.18 -22.12 -10.92
CA ASN A 80 18.11 -22.84 -11.80
C ASN A 80 19.53 -22.23 -11.86
N GLY A 81 19.96 -21.53 -10.81
CA GLY A 81 21.26 -20.86 -10.71
C GLY A 81 21.28 -19.41 -11.19
N ASP A 82 20.18 -18.93 -11.77
CA ASP A 82 20.00 -17.53 -12.16
C ASP A 82 19.24 -16.79 -11.05
N ILE A 83 19.63 -15.53 -10.80
CA ILE A 83 18.96 -14.65 -9.83
C ILE A 83 17.70 -14.10 -10.52
N ASP A 84 16.55 -14.23 -9.85
CA ASP A 84 15.28 -13.66 -10.30
C ASP A 84 15.22 -12.14 -10.04
N GLU A 85 14.18 -11.47 -10.50
CA GLU A 85 13.94 -10.04 -10.21
C GLU A 85 13.86 -9.77 -8.70
N ASP A 86 14.22 -8.54 -8.33
CA ASP A 86 13.92 -8.02 -7.01
C ASP A 86 12.41 -8.06 -6.72
N ARG A 87 12.04 -8.28 -5.45
CA ARG A 87 10.65 -8.35 -4.99
C ARG A 87 10.41 -7.59 -3.67
N ILE A 88 11.30 -6.70 -3.26
CA ILE A 88 11.11 -5.90 -2.04
C ILE A 88 11.56 -4.45 -2.22
N ALA A 89 10.80 -3.52 -1.66
CA ALA A 89 11.34 -2.18 -1.40
C ALA A 89 12.32 -2.24 -0.21
N PHE A 90 12.01 -3.08 0.79
CA PHE A 90 12.71 -3.09 2.07
C PHE A 90 12.41 -4.32 2.93
N ALA A 91 13.42 -4.87 3.60
CA ALA A 91 13.21 -5.88 4.65
C ALA A 91 14.26 -5.81 5.77
N ASP A 92 14.02 -4.96 6.78
CA ASP A 92 14.98 -4.75 7.87
C ASP A 92 14.33 -4.43 9.22
N PHE A 93 15.18 -4.24 10.24
CA PHE A 93 14.80 -3.90 11.60
C PHE A 93 14.45 -2.42 11.74
N ILE A 94 13.23 -2.14 12.20
CA ILE A 94 12.73 -0.80 12.49
C ILE A 94 12.52 -0.62 14.00
N PRO A 95 13.17 0.38 14.63
CA PRO A 95 12.93 0.78 15.99
C PRO A 95 11.76 1.77 16.06
N ASN A 96 10.90 1.59 17.05
CA ASN A 96 9.83 2.50 17.43
C ASN A 96 8.85 2.88 16.30
N GLY A 97 8.41 1.93 15.48
CA GLY A 97 7.37 2.16 14.47
C GLY A 97 7.69 3.30 13.50
N TRP A 98 8.70 3.12 12.66
CA TRP A 98 9.12 4.07 11.60
C TRP A 98 9.45 5.51 12.06
N SER A 99 9.66 5.72 13.37
CA SER A 99 10.10 7.01 13.91
C SER A 99 11.40 7.51 13.27
N ALA A 100 11.57 8.83 13.25
CA ALA A 100 12.72 9.51 12.65
C ALA A 100 14.09 8.96 13.08
N TRP A 101 14.97 8.83 12.09
CA TRP A 101 16.35 8.40 12.30
C TRP A 101 17.34 9.56 12.17
N PRO A 102 18.40 9.60 12.99
CA PRO A 102 19.45 10.62 12.87
C PRO A 102 20.41 10.37 11.68
N ASN A 103 20.54 9.11 11.23
CA ASN A 103 21.42 8.66 10.14
C ASN A 103 22.90 9.13 10.25
N ASP A 104 23.40 9.36 11.46
CA ASP A 104 24.72 9.97 11.72
C ASP A 104 25.80 8.97 12.16
N ARG A 105 25.42 7.77 12.64
CA ARG A 105 26.39 6.70 12.99
C ARG A 105 26.02 5.39 12.30
N ARG A 106 26.87 4.96 11.36
CA ARG A 106 26.75 3.65 10.71
C ARG A 106 28.09 2.98 10.46
N SER A 107 28.12 1.65 10.48
CA SER A 107 29.25 0.85 10.00
C SER A 107 28.79 -0.52 9.50
N VAL A 108 29.42 -1.00 8.44
CA VAL A 108 29.18 -2.34 7.86
C VAL A 108 30.47 -3.16 7.89
N GLU A 109 30.40 -4.38 8.42
CA GLU A 109 31.53 -5.30 8.56
C GLU A 109 31.16 -6.69 8.01
N ILE A 110 31.96 -7.21 7.08
CA ILE A 110 31.89 -8.63 6.67
C ILE A 110 32.66 -9.44 7.70
N LEU A 111 31.96 -10.22 8.53
CA LEU A 111 32.55 -11.02 9.60
C LEU A 111 32.97 -12.41 9.12
N GLU A 112 32.24 -12.98 8.17
CA GLU A 112 32.49 -14.29 7.58
C GLU A 112 32.17 -14.26 6.08
N ASP A 113 33.10 -14.75 5.28
CA ASP A 113 33.01 -14.87 3.81
C ASP A 113 33.66 -16.21 3.42
N THR A 114 32.83 -17.25 3.36
CA THR A 114 33.25 -18.61 3.01
C THR A 114 32.24 -19.24 2.06
N SER A 115 32.62 -20.33 1.40
CA SER A 115 31.69 -21.10 0.55
C SER A 115 30.48 -21.64 1.30
N ASP A 116 30.58 -21.80 2.61
CA ASP A 116 29.56 -22.47 3.42
C ASP A 116 28.65 -21.46 4.10
N LYS A 117 29.12 -20.22 4.28
CA LYS A 117 28.45 -19.21 5.11
C LYS A 117 29.00 -17.80 4.88
N ALA A 118 28.08 -16.84 4.87
CA ALA A 118 28.32 -15.41 4.94
C ALA A 118 27.70 -14.81 6.21
N VAL A 119 28.39 -13.88 6.86
CA VAL A 119 27.87 -13.11 8.00
C VAL A 119 28.25 -11.64 7.82
N ILE A 120 27.25 -10.78 7.70
CA ILE A 120 27.43 -9.32 7.65
C ILE A 120 26.87 -8.71 8.93
N LYS A 121 27.63 -7.82 9.54
CA LYS A 121 27.22 -7.03 10.70
C LYS A 121 27.05 -5.58 10.28
N VAL A 122 25.89 -5.02 10.59
CA VAL A 122 25.56 -3.61 10.38
C VAL A 122 25.27 -2.99 11.73
N SER A 123 25.96 -1.90 12.07
CA SER A 123 25.70 -1.11 13.28
C SER A 123 25.18 0.27 12.90
N ARG A 124 24.10 0.71 13.55
CA ARG A 124 23.40 1.99 13.38
C ARG A 124 23.05 2.58 14.74
N ASN A 125 22.48 3.77 14.77
CA ASN A 125 21.89 4.36 15.98
C ASN A 125 20.46 4.85 15.77
N PHE A 126 19.67 4.76 16.84
CA PHE A 126 18.37 5.40 16.97
C PHE A 126 18.42 6.29 18.22
N GLY A 127 18.64 7.60 18.02
CA GLY A 127 19.01 8.51 19.11
C GLY A 127 20.24 8.02 19.88
N HIS A 128 20.05 7.70 21.17
CA HIS A 128 21.06 7.14 22.07
C HIS A 128 21.03 5.61 22.16
N VAL A 129 20.24 4.91 21.34
CA VAL A 129 20.23 3.45 21.26
C VAL A 129 21.18 2.98 20.17
N ASP A 130 22.15 2.14 20.52
CA ASP A 130 22.95 1.42 19.54
C ASP A 130 22.15 0.23 19.01
N ILE A 131 22.04 0.13 17.68
CA ILE A 131 21.35 -0.98 17.00
C ILE A 131 22.40 -1.74 16.20
N THR A 132 22.55 -3.04 16.43
CA THR A 132 23.41 -3.88 15.60
C THR A 132 22.63 -5.05 15.06
N THR A 133 22.61 -5.19 13.74
CA THR A 133 21.94 -6.25 12.99
C THR A 133 22.98 -7.17 12.35
N TRP A 134 22.73 -8.47 12.39
CA TRP A 134 23.51 -9.50 11.70
C TRP A 134 22.61 -10.18 10.67
N TYR A 135 23.10 -10.24 9.42
CA TYR A 135 22.51 -11.01 8.33
C TYR A 135 23.41 -12.21 8.08
N THR A 136 22.85 -13.41 8.19
CA THR A 136 23.58 -14.66 7.97
C THR A 136 22.90 -15.51 6.90
N LEU A 137 23.67 -15.92 5.89
CA LEU A 137 23.23 -16.87 4.87
C LEU A 137 24.19 -18.05 4.82
N ALA A 138 23.65 -19.26 4.88
CA ALA A 138 24.39 -20.50 4.77
C ALA A 138 24.15 -21.19 3.43
N ALA A 139 25.08 -22.04 2.99
CA ALA A 139 24.89 -22.89 1.83
C ALA A 139 23.70 -23.84 2.05
N GLY A 140 22.85 -24.01 1.04
CA GLY A 140 21.66 -24.88 1.10
C GLY A 140 20.51 -24.35 1.96
N SER A 141 20.59 -23.12 2.46
CA SER A 141 19.48 -22.48 3.18
C SER A 141 18.63 -21.64 2.23
N ASP A 142 17.32 -21.72 2.37
CA ASP A 142 16.34 -20.86 1.70
C ASP A 142 15.96 -19.65 2.58
N ALA A 143 16.70 -19.37 3.66
CA ALA A 143 16.38 -18.29 4.57
C ALA A 143 17.62 -17.49 4.99
N ILE A 144 17.40 -16.19 5.20
CA ILE A 144 18.35 -15.29 5.85
C ILE A 144 18.05 -15.33 7.35
N GLU A 145 19.04 -15.71 8.15
CA GLU A 145 18.96 -15.61 9.60
C GLU A 145 19.23 -14.15 10.00
N LEU A 146 18.26 -13.55 10.68
CA LEU A 146 18.26 -12.16 11.09
C LEU A 146 18.37 -12.06 12.61
N LYS A 147 19.30 -11.23 13.08
CA LYS A 147 19.44 -10.94 14.51
C LYS A 147 19.74 -9.48 14.73
N THR A 148 19.00 -8.85 15.63
CA THR A 148 19.29 -7.47 16.06
C THR A 148 19.46 -7.40 17.56
N VAL A 149 20.45 -6.62 18.01
CA VAL A 149 20.63 -6.24 19.42
C VAL A 149 20.52 -4.73 19.53
N MET A 150 19.58 -4.27 20.36
CA MET A 150 19.45 -2.88 20.77
C MET A 150 20.12 -2.68 22.14
N THR A 151 20.89 -1.61 22.34
CA THR A 151 21.47 -1.26 23.64
C THR A 151 21.23 0.22 23.93
N ASN A 152 20.56 0.53 25.04
CA ASN A 152 20.26 1.90 25.43
C ASN A 152 21.50 2.54 26.10
N GLN A 153 22.15 3.48 25.40
CA GLN A 153 23.26 4.28 25.92
C GLN A 153 22.81 5.65 26.46
N GLY A 154 21.50 5.91 26.49
CA GLY A 154 20.91 7.14 26.99
C GLY A 154 20.84 7.22 28.51
N GLU A 155 20.15 8.25 28.99
CA GLU A 155 20.00 8.53 30.42
C GLU A 155 18.61 8.15 30.96
N GLU A 156 17.68 7.77 30.09
CA GLU A 156 16.28 7.45 30.42
C GLU A 156 15.86 6.07 29.90
N ASP A 157 14.91 5.44 30.59
CA ASP A 157 14.28 4.21 30.13
C ASP A 157 13.35 4.54 28.95
N LEU A 158 13.35 3.67 27.93
CA LEU A 158 12.59 3.90 26.70
C LEU A 158 11.46 2.88 26.56
N GLU A 159 10.25 3.33 26.28
CA GLU A 159 9.15 2.49 25.83
C GLU A 159 9.13 2.49 24.30
N LEU A 160 9.35 1.33 23.69
CA LEU A 160 9.58 1.20 22.26
C LEU A 160 8.72 0.08 21.66
N GLN A 161 8.42 0.21 20.38
CA GLN A 161 7.86 -0.85 19.55
C GLN A 161 8.87 -1.21 18.45
N SER A 162 9.54 -2.36 18.52
CA SER A 162 10.67 -2.66 17.62
C SER A 162 10.61 -4.08 17.06
N GLY A 163 11.14 -4.27 15.85
CA GLY A 163 11.04 -5.55 15.15
C GLY A 163 11.47 -5.48 13.68
N PHE A 164 11.41 -6.63 13.02
CA PHE A 164 11.71 -6.80 11.61
C PHE A 164 10.46 -6.56 10.77
N THR A 165 10.69 -6.08 9.56
CA THR A 165 9.65 -5.72 8.60
C THR A 165 9.95 -6.38 7.26
N ILE A 166 8.92 -6.53 6.43
CA ILE A 166 9.04 -6.87 5.02
C ILE A 166 8.02 -6.04 4.23
N TRP A 167 8.53 -5.24 3.31
CA TRP A 167 7.78 -4.37 2.43
C TRP A 167 8.10 -4.79 1.00
N PRO A 168 7.21 -5.58 0.37
CA PRO A 168 7.40 -5.95 -1.01
C PRO A 168 7.24 -4.74 -1.93
N ASP A 169 7.98 -4.70 -3.03
CA ASP A 169 7.82 -3.70 -4.11
C ASP A 169 6.66 -4.08 -5.06
N VAL A 170 6.31 -5.36 -5.12
CA VAL A 170 5.24 -5.91 -5.95
C VAL A 170 4.45 -7.00 -5.24
N GLY A 171 3.30 -7.39 -5.79
CA GLY A 171 2.53 -8.50 -5.26
C GLY A 171 1.67 -8.11 -4.05
N ASN A 172 1.51 -9.03 -3.09
CA ASN A 172 0.49 -8.92 -2.04
C ASN A 172 1.01 -9.39 -0.69
N MET A 173 0.30 -9.02 0.38
CA MET A 173 0.58 -9.47 1.74
C MET A 173 -0.45 -10.48 2.24
N PHE A 174 0.03 -11.54 2.87
CA PHE A 174 -0.75 -12.45 3.70
C PHE A 174 -0.26 -12.28 5.13
N ALA A 175 -1.04 -11.49 5.89
CA ALA A 175 -0.80 -11.24 7.30
C ALA A 175 -0.87 -12.53 8.13
N VAL A 176 -0.46 -12.44 9.40
CA VAL A 176 -0.39 -13.61 10.29
C VAL A 176 -1.76 -14.30 10.41
N PRO A 177 -1.86 -15.60 10.04
CA PRO A 177 -3.09 -16.37 10.16
C PRO A 177 -3.74 -16.28 11.55
N GLY A 178 -5.04 -15.99 11.58
CA GLY A 178 -5.82 -15.89 12.82
C GLY A 178 -5.75 -14.55 13.56
N LEU A 179 -5.13 -13.51 12.96
CA LEU A 179 -5.32 -12.13 13.39
C LEU A 179 -6.59 -11.53 12.78
N GLU A 180 -7.39 -10.84 13.58
CA GLU A 180 -8.56 -10.11 13.10
C GLU A 180 -8.11 -8.99 12.14
N ASN A 181 -8.65 -8.97 10.92
CA ASN A 181 -8.31 -8.01 9.87
C ASN A 181 -6.80 -7.93 9.52
N GLY A 182 -6.02 -8.95 9.84
CA GLY A 182 -4.58 -8.99 9.54
C GLY A 182 -3.70 -8.04 10.37
N HIS A 183 -4.25 -7.31 11.35
CA HIS A 183 -3.50 -6.38 12.21
C HIS A 183 -3.76 -6.60 13.69
N GLY A 184 -2.91 -5.99 14.51
CA GLY A 184 -3.13 -5.85 15.93
C GLY A 184 -2.31 -6.83 16.77
N ALA A 185 -2.77 -7.02 17.99
CA ALA A 185 -2.03 -7.78 18.99
C ALA A 185 -2.21 -9.29 18.80
N ARG A 186 -1.15 -10.04 19.07
CA ARG A 186 -1.18 -11.49 19.15
C ARG A 186 -2.15 -11.94 20.25
N GLY A 187 -3.00 -12.91 19.93
CA GLY A 187 -4.06 -13.40 20.82
C GLY A 187 -4.24 -14.92 20.75
N GLU A 188 -5.31 -15.42 21.38
CA GLU A 188 -5.61 -16.87 21.45
C GLU A 188 -5.92 -17.48 20.07
N ASN A 189 -6.38 -16.67 19.11
CA ASN A 189 -6.72 -17.11 17.75
C ASN A 189 -5.52 -17.09 16.80
N THR A 190 -4.38 -16.51 17.19
CA THR A 190 -3.21 -16.40 16.32
C THR A 190 -2.58 -17.77 16.07
N LEU A 191 -2.54 -18.20 14.80
CA LEU A 191 -2.17 -19.57 14.42
C LEU A 191 -0.68 -19.70 14.05
N SER A 192 -0.01 -18.58 13.74
CA SER A 192 1.36 -18.57 13.26
C SER A 192 2.15 -17.37 13.85
N ASP A 193 3.44 -17.31 13.55
CA ASP A 193 4.37 -16.22 13.84
C ASP A 193 5.10 -15.76 12.57
N ARG A 194 4.46 -16.00 11.41
CA ARG A 194 4.93 -15.57 10.10
C ARG A 194 3.95 -14.61 9.45
N THR A 195 4.49 -13.68 8.69
CA THR A 195 3.79 -12.92 7.65
C THR A 195 4.43 -13.24 6.30
N VAL A 196 3.69 -13.05 5.22
CA VAL A 196 4.13 -13.50 3.88
C VAL A 196 3.86 -12.43 2.84
N ALA A 197 4.90 -12.01 2.13
CA ALA A 197 4.80 -11.29 0.87
C ALA A 197 4.77 -12.31 -0.27
N TYR A 198 3.90 -12.14 -1.26
CA TYR A 198 3.74 -13.15 -2.31
C TYR A 198 3.16 -12.63 -3.63
N ALA A 199 3.50 -13.34 -4.68
CA ALA A 199 2.73 -13.42 -5.92
C ALA A 199 2.58 -14.90 -6.33
N ARG A 200 2.19 -15.16 -7.58
CA ARG A 200 2.01 -16.52 -8.08
C ARG A 200 3.33 -17.28 -8.21
N ASP A 201 4.42 -16.58 -8.53
CA ASP A 201 5.71 -17.11 -8.97
C ASP A 201 6.86 -16.75 -8.03
N TRP A 202 6.57 -16.20 -6.85
CA TRP A 202 7.53 -16.01 -5.75
C TRP A 202 6.77 -15.83 -4.44
N LEU A 203 7.44 -16.12 -3.33
CA LEU A 203 6.90 -15.92 -1.99
C LEU A 203 8.00 -15.75 -0.96
N PHE A 204 7.93 -14.71 -0.14
CA PHE A 204 8.86 -14.45 0.96
C PHE A 204 8.14 -14.45 2.31
N ALA A 205 8.65 -15.19 3.28
CA ALA A 205 8.05 -15.31 4.61
C ALA A 205 8.99 -14.75 5.69
N LEU A 206 8.51 -13.76 6.44
CA LEU A 206 9.18 -13.26 7.64
C LEU A 206 8.64 -14.00 8.86
N HIS A 207 9.47 -14.88 9.43
CA HIS A 207 9.20 -15.59 10.69
C HIS A 207 9.76 -14.77 11.86
N ALA A 208 8.89 -14.23 12.71
CA ALA A 208 9.27 -13.38 13.84
C ALA A 208 8.65 -13.88 15.15
N PRO A 209 9.21 -14.92 15.80
CA PRO A 209 8.58 -15.59 16.96
C PRO A 209 8.33 -14.69 18.17
N TYR A 210 9.09 -13.59 18.27
CA TYR A 210 9.01 -12.62 19.35
C TYR A 210 7.83 -11.65 19.23
N PHE A 211 7.17 -11.57 18.07
CA PHE A 211 6.18 -10.52 17.84
C PHE A 211 5.01 -10.62 18.82
N ASP A 212 4.53 -9.46 19.26
CA ASP A 212 3.26 -9.30 19.98
C ASP A 212 2.27 -8.44 19.20
N ARG A 213 2.72 -7.75 18.13
CA ARG A 213 1.94 -6.81 17.32
C ARG A 213 2.27 -6.98 15.86
N ASN A 214 1.25 -6.90 15.01
CA ASN A 214 1.39 -6.78 13.58
C ASN A 214 0.73 -5.47 13.07
N THR A 215 1.42 -4.70 12.23
CA THR A 215 0.91 -3.45 11.65
C THR A 215 1.08 -3.43 10.12
N TYR A 216 0.43 -2.48 9.44
CA TYR A 216 0.54 -2.21 8.00
C TYR A 216 0.31 -3.42 7.08
N ALA A 217 -0.92 -3.93 7.00
CA ALA A 217 -1.30 -5.09 6.16
C ALA A 217 -0.51 -6.41 6.43
N GLY A 218 0.23 -6.54 7.54
CA GLY A 218 1.07 -7.71 7.78
C GLY A 218 2.56 -7.41 7.73
N ARG A 219 2.98 -6.24 7.22
CA ARG A 219 4.38 -5.95 6.85
C ARG A 219 5.32 -5.83 8.04
N ASP A 220 4.78 -5.38 9.18
CA ASP A 220 5.58 -5.05 10.35
C ASP A 220 5.31 -6.01 11.51
N MET A 221 6.33 -6.76 11.93
CA MET A 221 6.25 -7.74 13.02
C MET A 221 6.98 -7.21 14.25
N TYR A 222 6.23 -6.55 15.14
CA TYR A 222 6.79 -5.81 16.26
C TYR A 222 6.61 -6.51 17.61
N LEU A 223 7.51 -6.17 18.54
CA LEU A 223 7.36 -6.38 19.97
C LEU A 223 7.32 -5.03 20.69
N GLY A 224 6.31 -4.80 21.52
CA GLY A 224 6.30 -3.70 22.49
C GLY A 224 7.19 -4.01 23.71
N HIS A 225 8.06 -3.08 24.10
CA HIS A 225 8.99 -3.29 25.20
C HIS A 225 9.53 -2.03 25.88
N THR A 226 9.87 -2.17 27.16
CA THR A 226 10.77 -1.26 27.86
C THR A 226 12.24 -1.65 27.65
N LEU A 227 13.07 -0.69 27.27
CA LEU A 227 14.52 -0.79 27.18
C LEU A 227 15.18 0.14 28.21
N ASN A 228 15.46 -0.42 29.39
CA ASN A 228 16.06 0.34 30.50
C ASN A 228 17.46 0.87 30.15
N VAL A 229 17.90 1.92 30.85
CA VAL A 229 19.25 2.49 30.71
C VAL A 229 20.33 1.41 30.87
N GLY A 230 21.25 1.35 29.89
CA GLY A 230 22.36 0.39 29.86
C GLY A 230 21.95 -1.06 29.58
N ALA A 231 20.66 -1.35 29.42
CA ALA A 231 20.17 -2.68 29.07
C ALA A 231 20.26 -2.94 27.57
N SER A 232 20.35 -4.22 27.23
CA SER A 232 20.26 -4.68 25.84
C SER A 232 19.06 -5.60 25.65
N ARG A 233 18.49 -5.60 24.44
CA ARG A 233 17.44 -6.53 24.01
C ARG A 233 17.81 -7.13 22.66
N THR A 234 17.48 -8.41 22.48
CA THR A 234 17.77 -9.16 21.26
C THR A 234 16.46 -9.57 20.56
N PHE A 235 16.46 -9.47 19.24
CA PHE A 235 15.39 -9.90 18.34
C PHE A 235 15.99 -10.89 17.33
N GLU A 236 15.32 -12.01 17.12
CA GLU A 236 15.76 -13.08 16.19
C GLU A 236 14.60 -13.44 15.27
N ALA A 237 14.84 -13.44 13.97
CA ALA A 237 13.87 -13.74 12.92
C ALA A 237 14.53 -14.51 11.77
N GLN A 238 13.71 -15.09 10.90
CA GLN A 238 14.15 -15.70 9.64
C GLN A 238 13.36 -15.08 8.49
N LEU A 239 14.05 -14.68 7.43
CA LEU A 239 13.43 -14.24 6.18
C LEU A 239 13.64 -15.31 5.13
N GLN A 240 12.60 -16.11 4.88
CA GLN A 240 12.61 -17.26 3.98
C GLN A 240 12.17 -16.86 2.57
N VAL A 241 12.79 -17.43 1.55
CA VAL A 241 12.55 -17.18 0.13
C VAL A 241 12.12 -18.47 -0.56
N VAL A 242 10.97 -18.42 -1.23
CA VAL A 242 10.41 -19.54 -2.00
C VAL A 242 10.30 -19.10 -3.47
N PRO A 243 10.72 -19.95 -4.43
CA PRO A 243 10.79 -19.58 -5.85
C PRO A 243 9.42 -19.63 -6.57
N ASP A 244 8.34 -19.89 -5.86
CA ASP A 244 6.98 -19.85 -6.37
C ASP A 244 6.02 -19.42 -5.24
N GLY A 245 4.75 -19.19 -5.59
CA GLY A 245 3.71 -18.78 -4.66
C GLY A 245 3.20 -19.89 -3.74
N ASP A 246 3.91 -21.01 -3.53
CA ASP A 246 3.46 -22.11 -2.68
C ASP A 246 3.83 -21.91 -1.20
N LEU A 247 2.86 -22.01 -0.28
CA LEU A 247 3.12 -21.93 1.16
C LEU A 247 3.58 -23.26 1.77
N ALA A 248 3.53 -24.37 1.05
CA ALA A 248 3.94 -25.68 1.57
C ALA A 248 5.36 -25.69 2.16
N PRO A 249 6.40 -25.11 1.51
CA PRO A 249 7.74 -25.01 2.10
C PRO A 249 7.79 -24.17 3.37
N VAL A 250 6.99 -23.10 3.43
CA VAL A 250 6.94 -22.18 4.58
C VAL A 250 6.28 -22.84 5.79
N VAL A 251 5.16 -23.52 5.59
CA VAL A 251 4.48 -24.26 6.67
C VAL A 251 5.35 -25.39 7.20
N LYS A 252 6.05 -26.10 6.31
CA LYS A 252 7.03 -27.12 6.70
C LYS A 252 8.19 -26.55 7.53
N ALA A 253 8.74 -25.42 7.12
CA ALA A 253 9.82 -24.74 7.86
C ALA A 253 9.35 -24.29 9.24
N GLU A 254 8.15 -23.69 9.34
CA GLU A 254 7.55 -23.30 10.62
C GLU A 254 7.33 -24.51 11.55
N ALA A 255 6.70 -25.57 11.05
CA ALA A 255 6.45 -26.78 11.83
C ALA A 255 7.76 -27.39 12.37
N THR A 256 8.80 -27.42 11.52
CA THR A 256 10.14 -27.89 11.90
C THR A 256 10.75 -27.03 13.00
N ARG A 257 10.69 -25.69 12.86
CA ARG A 257 11.21 -24.74 13.86
C ARG A 257 10.48 -24.85 15.20
N ARG A 258 9.18 -25.13 15.17
CA ARG A 258 8.34 -25.31 16.37
C ARG A 258 8.39 -26.72 16.96
N GLY A 259 8.98 -27.68 16.24
CA GLY A 259 9.01 -29.09 16.64
C GLY A 259 7.63 -29.75 16.60
N GLU A 260 6.75 -29.29 15.72
CA GLU A 260 5.39 -29.82 15.55
C GLU A 260 5.40 -31.06 14.64
N PRO A 261 4.75 -32.16 15.04
CA PRO A 261 4.58 -33.32 14.17
C PRO A 261 3.66 -32.99 13.00
N THR A 262 4.01 -33.49 11.80
CA THR A 262 3.25 -33.26 10.57
C THR A 262 2.66 -34.55 10.01
N GLY A 263 1.61 -34.40 9.20
CA GLY A 263 1.10 -35.39 8.25
C GLY A 263 1.04 -34.78 6.84
N THR A 264 0.92 -35.62 5.81
CA THR A 264 0.92 -35.21 4.40
C THR A 264 -0.48 -35.29 3.80
N ILE A 265 -0.89 -34.21 3.14
CA ILE A 265 -2.02 -34.20 2.21
C ILE A 265 -1.50 -34.16 0.77
N SER A 266 -2.23 -34.78 -0.16
CA SER A 266 -1.90 -34.76 -1.59
C SER A 266 -3.12 -35.09 -2.45
N GLY A 267 -3.05 -34.79 -3.74
CA GLY A 267 -4.01 -35.28 -4.71
C GLY A 267 -4.11 -34.39 -5.94
N GLN A 268 -5.28 -34.37 -6.57
CA GLN A 268 -5.49 -33.70 -7.86
C GLN A 268 -6.46 -32.52 -7.75
N LEU A 269 -6.20 -31.48 -8.54
CA LEU A 269 -7.09 -30.34 -8.77
C LEU A 269 -7.36 -30.19 -10.27
N LEU A 270 -8.60 -30.44 -10.69
CA LEU A 270 -8.99 -30.43 -12.10
C LEU A 270 -10.27 -29.63 -12.30
N ALA A 271 -10.31 -28.83 -13.38
CA ALA A 271 -11.52 -28.20 -13.88
C ALA A 271 -12.36 -29.17 -14.72
N ASP A 272 -13.50 -28.69 -15.20
CA ASP A 272 -14.40 -29.41 -16.09
C ASP A 272 -13.66 -30.10 -17.25
N GLU A 273 -14.13 -31.32 -17.57
CA GLU A 273 -13.54 -32.19 -18.60
C GLU A 273 -12.11 -32.67 -18.29
N GLY A 274 -11.66 -32.57 -17.03
CA GLY A 274 -10.36 -33.05 -16.58
C GLY A 274 -9.18 -32.16 -16.99
N LYS A 275 -9.45 -30.88 -17.25
CA LYS A 275 -8.42 -29.88 -17.59
C LYS A 275 -7.71 -29.42 -16.32
N VAL A 276 -6.44 -29.05 -16.44
CA VAL A 276 -5.72 -28.34 -15.37
C VAL A 276 -6.13 -26.87 -15.44
N PRO A 277 -6.74 -26.29 -14.40
CA PRO A 277 -7.07 -24.87 -14.41
C PRO A 277 -5.82 -24.01 -14.23
N ASP A 278 -5.86 -22.80 -14.80
CA ASP A 278 -4.81 -21.80 -14.58
C ASP A 278 -4.80 -21.36 -13.11
N ASN A 279 -3.60 -21.27 -12.51
CA ASN A 279 -3.41 -20.89 -11.11
C ASN A 279 -4.21 -21.75 -10.12
N GLY A 280 -4.41 -23.04 -10.41
CA GLY A 280 -5.07 -23.94 -9.48
C GLY A 280 -4.34 -24.04 -8.14
N ILE A 281 -5.08 -23.86 -7.04
CA ILE A 281 -4.59 -24.02 -5.67
C ILE A 281 -5.58 -24.77 -4.80
N VAL A 282 -5.06 -25.40 -3.74
CA VAL A 282 -5.88 -25.90 -2.64
C VAL A 282 -5.74 -24.92 -1.47
N ILE A 283 -6.88 -24.44 -0.99
CA ILE A 283 -6.98 -23.60 0.20
C ILE A 283 -7.05 -24.48 1.45
N ILE A 284 -6.34 -24.08 2.49
CA ILE A 284 -6.33 -24.73 3.80
C ILE A 284 -6.78 -23.71 4.85
N GLU A 285 -7.89 -24.01 5.50
CA GLU A 285 -8.41 -23.25 6.63
C GLU A 285 -8.23 -24.02 7.94
N LYS A 286 -7.93 -23.27 9.01
CA LYS A 286 -7.82 -23.77 10.38
C LYS A 286 -8.57 -22.83 11.30
N ASN A 287 -9.44 -23.36 12.16
CA ASN A 287 -10.30 -22.56 13.04
C ASN A 287 -11.06 -21.45 12.29
N SER A 288 -11.59 -21.77 11.10
CA SER A 288 -12.31 -20.82 10.21
C SER A 288 -11.50 -19.62 9.71
N HIS A 289 -10.17 -19.69 9.77
CA HIS A 289 -9.28 -18.69 9.18
C HIS A 289 -8.45 -19.33 8.07
N LEU A 290 -8.18 -18.58 7.00
CA LEU A 290 -7.17 -18.96 6.02
C LEU A 290 -5.84 -19.19 6.74
N TYR A 291 -5.31 -20.41 6.63
CA TYR A 291 -4.07 -20.81 7.28
C TYR A 291 -2.91 -20.91 6.29
N ALA A 292 -3.18 -21.49 5.12
CA ALA A 292 -2.23 -21.64 4.03
C ALA A 292 -2.93 -21.99 2.72
N TRP A 293 -2.16 -22.08 1.64
CA TRP A 293 -2.56 -22.68 0.37
C TRP A 293 -1.38 -23.47 -0.22
N THR A 294 -1.64 -24.35 -1.18
CA THR A 294 -0.60 -25.02 -1.95
C THR A 294 -0.95 -25.04 -3.43
N LEU A 295 0.06 -24.91 -4.29
CA LEU A 295 -0.12 -24.86 -5.73
C LEU A 295 -0.43 -26.26 -6.27
N ALA A 296 -1.39 -26.36 -7.17
CA ALA A 296 -1.68 -27.58 -7.91
C ALA A 296 -0.96 -27.56 -9.27
N ASN A 297 0.35 -27.73 -9.25
CA ASN A 297 1.17 -27.75 -10.46
C ASN A 297 0.86 -28.99 -11.32
N ASP A 298 0.61 -28.79 -12.61
CA ASP A 298 0.13 -29.84 -13.53
C ASP A 298 -1.11 -30.59 -13.03
N GLY A 299 -1.92 -29.94 -12.19
CA GLY A 299 -3.13 -30.51 -11.59
C GLY A 299 -2.87 -31.42 -10.39
N GLU A 300 -1.64 -31.49 -9.87
CA GLU A 300 -1.27 -32.26 -8.67
C GLU A 300 -0.76 -31.32 -7.57
N TYR A 301 -1.11 -31.61 -6.31
CA TYR A 301 -0.64 -30.85 -5.15
C TYR A 301 -0.19 -31.77 -4.03
N SER A 302 0.68 -31.25 -3.15
CA SER A 302 1.05 -31.93 -1.91
C SER A 302 1.58 -30.93 -0.87
N MET A 303 1.18 -31.13 0.39
CA MET A 303 1.59 -30.27 1.49
C MET A 303 1.71 -31.06 2.78
N GLU A 304 2.75 -30.75 3.57
CA GLU A 304 2.85 -31.20 4.96
C GLU A 304 2.13 -30.20 5.87
N LEU A 305 1.23 -30.69 6.73
CA LEU A 305 0.50 -29.88 7.71
C LEU A 305 0.77 -30.38 9.13
N PRO A 306 0.88 -29.49 10.13
CA PRO A 306 0.90 -29.88 11.54
C PRO A 306 -0.36 -30.67 11.92
N GLU A 307 -0.27 -31.53 12.94
CA GLU A 307 -1.44 -32.20 13.51
C GLU A 307 -2.58 -31.22 13.83
N GLY A 308 -3.80 -31.57 13.44
CA GLY A 308 -4.95 -30.69 13.64
C GLY A 308 -6.13 -31.02 12.73
N GLU A 309 -7.25 -30.36 13.01
CA GLU A 309 -8.43 -30.36 12.14
C GLU A 309 -8.32 -29.20 11.14
N TYR A 310 -8.65 -29.48 9.87
CA TYR A 310 -8.57 -28.51 8.78
C TYR A 310 -9.80 -28.63 7.86
N GLN A 311 -10.15 -27.51 7.23
CA GLN A 311 -11.10 -27.46 6.11
C GLN A 311 -10.34 -27.12 4.82
N LEU A 312 -10.63 -27.84 3.75
CA LEU A 312 -9.92 -27.71 2.47
C LEU A 312 -10.90 -27.60 1.31
N TYR A 313 -10.55 -26.81 0.32
CA TYR A 313 -11.24 -26.78 -0.97
C TYR A 313 -10.27 -26.38 -2.09
N GLY A 314 -10.56 -26.85 -3.31
CA GLY A 314 -9.88 -26.45 -4.52
C GLY A 314 -10.49 -25.18 -5.12
N THR A 315 -9.64 -24.30 -5.64
CA THR A 315 -10.07 -23.13 -6.42
C THR A 315 -9.02 -22.77 -7.47
N ALA A 316 -9.37 -21.88 -8.39
CA ALA A 316 -8.48 -21.41 -9.46
C ALA A 316 -8.97 -20.06 -10.00
N SER A 317 -8.14 -19.38 -10.80
CA SER A 317 -8.52 -18.09 -11.41
C SER A 317 -9.84 -18.20 -12.17
N GLY A 318 -10.83 -17.39 -11.79
CA GLY A 318 -12.16 -17.36 -12.41
C GLY A 318 -13.03 -18.62 -12.20
N HIS A 319 -12.59 -19.62 -11.44
CA HIS A 319 -13.34 -20.86 -11.25
C HIS A 319 -14.17 -20.86 -9.96
N ALA A 320 -15.28 -21.61 -9.97
CA ALA A 320 -16.02 -21.88 -8.76
C ALA A 320 -15.18 -22.70 -7.76
N ASN A 321 -15.33 -22.40 -6.47
CA ASN A 321 -14.76 -23.24 -5.41
C ASN A 321 -15.36 -24.65 -5.47
N SER A 322 -14.55 -25.67 -5.18
CA SER A 322 -15.05 -27.02 -4.95
C SER A 322 -15.88 -27.11 -3.67
N GLU A 323 -16.49 -28.28 -3.43
CA GLU A 323 -17.02 -28.59 -2.10
C GLU A 323 -15.89 -28.57 -1.05
N VAL A 324 -16.24 -28.16 0.18
CA VAL A 324 -15.33 -28.12 1.32
C VAL A 324 -15.23 -29.51 1.95
N GLU A 325 -14.01 -29.99 2.14
CA GLU A 325 -13.67 -31.24 2.80
C GLU A 325 -13.08 -30.96 4.19
N THR A 326 -13.59 -31.62 5.23
CA THR A 326 -13.03 -31.53 6.59
C THR A 326 -12.19 -32.75 6.88
N ILE A 327 -10.94 -32.53 7.31
CA ILE A 327 -10.00 -33.61 7.62
C ILE A 327 -9.38 -33.44 9.01
N GLN A 328 -8.93 -34.56 9.56
CA GLN A 328 -8.08 -34.62 10.75
C GLN A 328 -6.70 -35.12 10.32
N VAL A 329 -5.68 -34.28 10.45
CA VAL A 329 -4.28 -34.65 10.18
C VAL A 329 -3.67 -35.23 11.47
N GLU A 330 -3.09 -36.42 11.36
CA GLU A 330 -2.34 -37.11 12.43
C GLU A 330 -0.85 -37.22 12.05
N SER A 331 0.03 -37.37 13.04
CA SER A 331 1.48 -37.52 12.81
C SER A 331 1.78 -38.68 11.86
N GLY A 332 2.52 -38.36 10.79
CA GLY A 332 2.94 -39.32 9.77
C GLY A 332 1.79 -39.90 8.93
N SER A 333 0.58 -39.34 9.04
CA SER A 333 -0.53 -39.73 8.17
C SER A 333 -0.28 -39.29 6.73
N GLU A 334 -0.77 -40.08 5.77
CA GLU A 334 -0.82 -39.74 4.34
C GLU A 334 -2.28 -39.77 3.91
N GLN A 335 -2.80 -38.64 3.43
CA GLN A 335 -4.19 -38.49 3.01
C GLN A 335 -4.25 -38.02 1.56
N SER A 336 -5.14 -38.62 0.77
CA SER A 336 -5.34 -38.27 -0.63
C SER A 336 -6.75 -37.72 -0.85
N LEU A 337 -6.84 -36.50 -1.37
CA LEU A 337 -8.08 -35.77 -1.62
C LEU A 337 -8.04 -35.21 -3.04
N ASN A 338 -9.13 -35.33 -3.79
CA ASN A 338 -9.19 -34.82 -5.17
C ASN A 338 -10.33 -33.81 -5.28
N PHE A 339 -10.03 -32.65 -5.85
CA PHE A 339 -10.97 -31.58 -6.14
C PHE A 339 -11.12 -31.51 -7.66
N ILE A 340 -12.20 -32.09 -8.18
CA ILE A 340 -12.44 -32.22 -9.62
C ILE A 340 -13.71 -31.47 -10.02
N ASP A 341 -13.84 -31.18 -11.32
CA ASP A 341 -14.99 -30.53 -11.93
C ASP A 341 -15.22 -29.10 -11.40
N LEU A 342 -14.14 -28.32 -11.25
CA LEU A 342 -14.24 -26.87 -11.00
C LEU A 342 -14.88 -26.21 -12.22
N ALA A 343 -16.03 -25.57 -12.01
CA ALA A 343 -16.75 -24.86 -13.07
C ALA A 343 -15.98 -23.60 -13.50
N GLY A 344 -15.78 -23.44 -14.81
CA GLY A 344 -15.07 -22.29 -15.39
C GLY A 344 -15.85 -20.97 -15.31
N PRO A 345 -15.21 -19.83 -15.64
CA PRO A 345 -15.77 -18.50 -15.43
C PRO A 345 -17.02 -18.20 -16.27
N GLY A 346 -17.84 -17.27 -15.78
CA GLY A 346 -18.79 -16.50 -16.56
C GLY A 346 -18.29 -15.06 -16.76
N THR A 347 -18.77 -14.39 -17.81
CA THR A 347 -18.34 -13.03 -18.16
C THR A 347 -19.44 -12.01 -17.86
N LEU A 348 -19.13 -10.96 -17.11
CA LEU A 348 -19.96 -9.77 -16.95
C LEU A 348 -19.46 -8.66 -17.89
N ALA A 349 -20.26 -8.30 -18.88
CA ALA A 349 -19.99 -7.20 -19.79
C ALA A 349 -20.90 -6.01 -19.47
N MET A 350 -20.31 -4.82 -19.28
CA MET A 350 -21.04 -3.62 -18.85
C MET A 350 -20.83 -2.44 -19.79
N SER A 351 -21.90 -1.68 -19.99
CA SER A 351 -21.91 -0.36 -20.62
C SER A 351 -22.50 0.66 -19.64
N ILE A 352 -21.72 1.66 -19.23
CA ILE A 352 -22.08 2.63 -18.20
C ILE A 352 -22.12 4.03 -18.80
N ALA A 353 -23.24 4.72 -18.61
CA ALA A 353 -23.47 6.06 -19.17
C ALA A 353 -24.19 6.99 -18.19
N GLU A 354 -24.07 8.30 -18.39
CA GLU A 354 -24.83 9.31 -17.67
C GLU A 354 -26.29 9.28 -18.13
N ALA A 355 -27.22 9.30 -17.17
CA ALA A 355 -28.63 9.02 -17.41
C ALA A 355 -29.34 10.07 -18.29
N SER A 356 -28.91 11.33 -18.25
CA SER A 356 -29.53 12.44 -18.97
C SER A 356 -28.90 12.72 -20.34
N SER A 357 -27.57 12.64 -20.45
CA SER A 357 -26.82 12.94 -21.67
C SER A 357 -26.54 11.71 -22.52
N GLY A 358 -26.50 10.52 -21.92
CA GLY A 358 -26.04 9.28 -22.56
C GLY A 358 -24.53 9.22 -22.79
N GLU A 359 -23.76 10.16 -22.23
CA GLU A 359 -22.30 10.15 -22.29
C GLU A 359 -21.74 8.98 -21.48
N ALA A 360 -20.74 8.28 -22.02
CA ALA A 360 -20.12 7.17 -21.32
C ALA A 360 -19.42 7.64 -20.03
N LYS A 361 -19.48 6.82 -18.96
CA LYS A 361 -18.95 7.17 -17.64
C LYS A 361 -17.92 6.15 -17.19
N ASP A 362 -16.77 6.64 -16.72
CA ASP A 362 -15.85 5.79 -15.98
C ASP A 362 -16.49 5.34 -14.65
N ALA A 363 -16.21 4.11 -14.25
CA ALA A 363 -16.69 3.59 -12.99
C ALA A 363 -15.74 2.57 -12.38
N ARG A 364 -15.73 2.50 -11.05
CA ARG A 364 -15.22 1.38 -10.28
C ARG A 364 -16.37 0.41 -10.05
N ILE A 365 -16.12 -0.86 -10.29
CA ILE A 365 -17.06 -1.95 -10.05
C ILE A 365 -16.48 -2.83 -8.97
N SER A 366 -17.19 -3.03 -7.87
CA SER A 366 -16.71 -3.87 -6.76
C SER A 366 -17.73 -4.94 -6.42
N ILE A 367 -17.26 -6.14 -6.07
CA ILE A 367 -18.12 -7.20 -5.53
C ILE A 367 -18.54 -6.79 -4.11
N ILE A 368 -19.86 -6.79 -3.85
CA ILE A 368 -20.42 -6.63 -2.49
C ILE A 368 -20.80 -8.00 -1.93
N GLU A 369 -21.44 -8.83 -2.75
CA GLU A 369 -21.82 -10.20 -2.41
C GLU A 369 -21.48 -11.13 -3.57
N GLY A 370 -21.05 -12.35 -3.28
CA GLY A 370 -20.66 -13.36 -4.26
C GLY A 370 -19.37 -14.08 -3.87
N GLN A 371 -18.86 -14.95 -4.74
CA GLN A 371 -17.57 -15.61 -4.51
C GLN A 371 -16.43 -14.60 -4.70
N GLU A 372 -15.57 -14.48 -3.68
CA GLU A 372 -14.36 -13.66 -3.72
C GLU A 372 -13.10 -14.53 -3.84
N PRO A 373 -12.04 -14.03 -4.47
CA PRO A 373 -10.74 -14.71 -4.46
C PRO A 373 -10.18 -14.74 -3.03
N PRO A 374 -9.82 -15.93 -2.51
CA PRO A 374 -9.18 -16.06 -1.20
C PRO A 374 -7.71 -15.62 -1.20
N VAL A 375 -7.09 -15.55 -2.37
CA VAL A 375 -5.69 -15.20 -2.61
C VAL A 375 -5.62 -14.27 -3.82
N GLU A 376 -4.89 -13.16 -3.71
CA GLU A 376 -4.98 -12.03 -4.66
C GLU A 376 -4.51 -12.33 -6.08
N PHE A 377 -3.57 -13.26 -6.29
CA PHE A 377 -3.16 -13.64 -7.66
C PHE A 377 -4.23 -14.46 -8.40
N LEU A 378 -5.29 -14.93 -7.70
CA LEU A 378 -6.40 -15.63 -8.36
C LEU A 378 -7.36 -14.66 -9.06
N GLY A 379 -7.41 -13.40 -8.64
CA GLY A 379 -8.29 -12.38 -9.18
C GLY A 379 -8.46 -11.20 -8.24
N LYS A 380 -9.18 -10.18 -8.71
CA LYS A 380 -9.46 -8.95 -7.95
C LYS A 380 -10.91 -8.90 -7.48
N ARG A 381 -11.17 -8.05 -6.48
CA ARG A 381 -12.51 -7.78 -5.93
C ARG A 381 -13.13 -6.51 -6.49
N SER A 382 -12.29 -5.65 -7.07
CA SER A 382 -12.72 -4.46 -7.78
C SER A 382 -12.07 -4.38 -9.16
N PHE A 383 -12.79 -3.70 -10.03
CA PHE A 383 -12.50 -3.55 -11.44
C PHE A 383 -12.81 -2.12 -11.83
N PHE A 384 -12.33 -1.70 -13.00
CA PHE A 384 -12.62 -0.39 -13.55
C PHE A 384 -13.14 -0.54 -14.96
N THR A 385 -13.94 0.42 -15.42
CA THR A 385 -14.17 0.57 -16.86
C THR A 385 -12.86 0.82 -17.60
N GLU A 386 -12.77 0.38 -18.86
CA GLU A 386 -11.63 0.56 -19.74
C GLU A 386 -11.24 2.03 -19.91
N LEU A 387 -9.94 2.28 -20.09
CA LEU A 387 -9.47 3.61 -20.43
C LEU A 387 -10.11 4.09 -21.74
N LEU A 388 -10.13 3.21 -22.75
CA LEU A 388 -10.85 3.37 -24.01
C LEU A 388 -11.33 2.00 -24.51
N PRO A 389 -12.57 1.86 -25.00
CA PRO A 389 -13.64 2.86 -25.00
C PRO A 389 -14.17 3.16 -23.59
N VAL A 390 -14.49 4.42 -23.31
CA VAL A 390 -15.02 4.88 -22.01
C VAL A 390 -16.32 4.15 -21.67
N GLY A 391 -16.50 3.85 -20.38
CA GLY A 391 -17.73 3.26 -19.84
C GLY A 391 -17.97 1.80 -20.19
N GLN A 392 -16.99 1.10 -20.77
CA GLN A 392 -17.07 -0.34 -21.02
C GLN A 392 -16.26 -1.11 -19.98
N ALA A 393 -16.74 -2.27 -19.54
CA ALA A 393 -15.95 -3.20 -18.73
C ALA A 393 -16.31 -4.64 -19.10
N GLU A 394 -15.32 -5.54 -19.07
CA GLU A 394 -15.51 -6.97 -19.22
C GLU A 394 -14.78 -7.67 -18.06
N ILE A 395 -15.53 -8.43 -17.25
CA ILE A 395 -15.04 -9.02 -16.01
C ILE A 395 -15.34 -10.52 -16.05
N GLU A 396 -14.33 -11.35 -15.87
CA GLU A 396 -14.48 -12.80 -15.71
C GLU A 396 -14.52 -13.15 -14.23
N LEU A 397 -15.61 -13.80 -13.80
CA LEU A 397 -15.83 -14.22 -12.41
C LEU A 397 -16.30 -15.67 -12.37
N PRO A 398 -16.13 -16.35 -11.22
CA PRO A 398 -16.77 -17.64 -10.98
C PRO A 398 -18.28 -17.60 -11.28
N PRO A 399 -18.88 -18.70 -11.75
CA PRO A 399 -20.32 -18.78 -11.93
C PRO A 399 -21.03 -18.70 -10.56
N GLY A 400 -22.10 -17.91 -10.48
CA GLY A 400 -22.79 -17.65 -9.21
C GLY A 400 -23.72 -16.44 -9.27
N GLU A 401 -24.33 -16.14 -8.12
CA GLU A 401 -25.12 -14.92 -7.90
C GLU A 401 -24.22 -13.87 -7.26
N TYR A 402 -24.26 -12.65 -7.79
CA TYR A 402 -23.45 -11.54 -7.34
C TYR A 402 -24.30 -10.29 -7.12
N THR A 403 -23.94 -9.52 -6.10
CA THR A 403 -24.32 -8.12 -5.95
C THR A 403 -23.06 -7.30 -6.18
N VAL A 404 -23.04 -6.43 -7.21
CA VAL A 404 -21.90 -5.55 -7.50
C VAL A 404 -22.27 -4.08 -7.26
N SER A 405 -21.34 -3.29 -6.75
CA SER A 405 -21.45 -1.84 -6.70
C SER A 405 -20.90 -1.22 -7.97
N ILE A 406 -21.46 -0.07 -8.36
CA ILE A 406 -21.01 0.73 -9.50
C ILE A 406 -20.83 2.16 -9.00
N ASP A 407 -19.57 2.56 -8.86
CA ASP A 407 -19.14 3.89 -8.38
C ASP A 407 -18.62 4.72 -9.55
N ALA A 408 -19.38 5.73 -9.95
CA ALA A 408 -19.00 6.72 -10.95
C ALA A 408 -19.11 8.13 -10.34
N GLY A 409 -18.14 8.48 -9.51
CA GLY A 409 -18.16 9.69 -8.66
C GLY A 409 -19.19 9.61 -7.53
N ALA A 410 -19.44 8.40 -7.03
CA ALA A 410 -20.45 8.14 -6.01
C ALA A 410 -20.12 8.89 -4.73
N GLY A 411 -21.17 9.42 -4.13
CA GLY A 411 -21.07 10.21 -2.92
C GLY A 411 -20.61 11.66 -3.13
N PHE A 412 -20.12 12.05 -4.31
CA PHE A 412 -19.77 13.44 -4.63
C PHE A 412 -20.77 14.03 -5.63
N ILE A 413 -20.85 13.44 -6.82
CA ILE A 413 -21.67 13.94 -7.94
C ILE A 413 -22.80 12.99 -8.33
N SER A 414 -22.80 11.77 -7.79
CA SER A 414 -23.82 10.74 -8.01
C SER A 414 -24.02 9.92 -6.72
N GLN A 415 -25.05 9.08 -6.67
CA GLN A 415 -25.19 8.08 -5.61
C GLN A 415 -24.58 6.74 -6.07
N LEU A 416 -24.08 5.95 -5.12
CA LEU A 416 -23.62 4.59 -5.40
C LEU A 416 -24.78 3.75 -5.94
N GLN A 417 -24.56 3.04 -7.03
CA GLN A 417 -25.53 2.07 -7.55
C GLN A 417 -25.12 0.65 -7.20
N THR A 418 -26.10 -0.24 -7.08
CA THR A 418 -25.91 -1.67 -6.90
C THR A 418 -26.67 -2.43 -7.97
N LEU A 419 -26.12 -3.56 -8.41
CA LEU A 419 -26.70 -4.40 -9.45
C LEU A 419 -26.56 -5.87 -9.06
N ASP A 420 -27.68 -6.58 -9.10
CA ASP A 420 -27.70 -8.03 -8.91
C ASP A 420 -27.51 -8.71 -10.27
N VAL A 421 -26.53 -9.61 -10.38
CA VAL A 421 -26.22 -10.35 -11.60
C VAL A 421 -26.03 -11.84 -11.32
N THR A 422 -26.53 -12.67 -12.24
CA THR A 422 -26.27 -14.11 -12.25
C THR A 422 -25.27 -14.43 -13.36
N LEU A 423 -24.19 -15.13 -13.03
CA LEU A 423 -23.17 -15.59 -13.97
C LEU A 423 -23.24 -17.09 -14.13
N GLU A 424 -23.17 -17.54 -15.38
CA GLU A 424 -23.15 -18.94 -15.76
C GLU A 424 -21.85 -19.24 -16.51
N SER A 425 -21.30 -20.43 -16.28
CA SER A 425 -20.03 -20.86 -16.88
C SER A 425 -20.06 -20.78 -18.41
N GLY A 426 -19.04 -20.14 -18.99
CA GLY A 426 -18.88 -19.94 -20.43
C GLY A 426 -19.91 -19.03 -21.09
N LYS A 427 -20.73 -18.30 -20.31
CA LYS A 427 -21.73 -17.35 -20.83
C LYS A 427 -21.37 -15.91 -20.49
N THR A 428 -21.78 -15.00 -21.36
CA THR A 428 -21.71 -13.56 -21.13
C THR A 428 -23.06 -13.02 -20.66
N ASN A 429 -23.05 -12.28 -19.55
CA ASN A 429 -24.15 -11.48 -19.04
C ASN A 429 -23.89 -10.01 -19.40
N GLN A 430 -24.75 -9.41 -20.23
CA GLN A 430 -24.62 -8.02 -20.69
C GLN A 430 -25.51 -7.09 -19.84
N GLN A 431 -24.95 -5.99 -19.35
CA GLN A 431 -25.64 -5.00 -18.54
C GLN A 431 -25.43 -3.57 -19.09
N ASP A 432 -26.53 -2.85 -19.27
CA ASP A 432 -26.53 -1.42 -19.61
C ASP A 432 -26.96 -0.63 -18.38
N VAL A 433 -26.07 0.21 -17.84
CA VAL A 433 -26.24 0.92 -16.57
C VAL A 433 -26.23 2.43 -16.81
N THR A 434 -27.20 3.13 -16.21
CA THR A 434 -27.29 4.58 -16.29
C THR A 434 -27.13 5.24 -14.92
N ILE A 435 -26.17 6.16 -14.80
CA ILE A 435 -25.86 6.89 -13.57
C ILE A 435 -26.40 8.32 -13.67
N ALA A 436 -27.25 8.74 -12.73
CA ALA A 436 -27.73 10.12 -12.67
C ALA A 436 -26.73 11.00 -11.91
N GLN A 437 -26.23 12.05 -12.55
CA GLN A 437 -25.44 13.08 -11.87
C GLN A 437 -26.34 14.16 -11.26
N ILE A 438 -26.05 14.53 -10.02
CA ILE A 438 -26.80 15.56 -9.28
C ILE A 438 -26.14 16.94 -9.33
N THR A 439 -24.88 17.03 -9.75
CA THR A 439 -24.15 18.30 -9.91
C THR A 439 -22.98 18.14 -10.89
N TYR A 440 -22.51 19.28 -11.42
CA TYR A 440 -21.44 19.36 -12.43
C TYR A 440 -20.42 20.43 -12.02
N PRO A 441 -19.47 20.12 -11.11
CA PRO A 441 -18.57 21.11 -10.54
C PRO A 441 -17.76 21.90 -11.58
N GLY A 442 -17.24 21.23 -12.60
CA GLY A 442 -16.45 21.86 -13.66
C GLY A 442 -17.22 22.89 -14.50
N GLN A 443 -18.55 22.85 -14.54
CA GLN A 443 -19.38 23.91 -15.19
C GLN A 443 -19.41 25.20 -14.36
N GLN A 444 -19.03 25.12 -13.09
CA GLN A 444 -18.93 26.24 -12.15
C GLN A 444 -17.47 26.54 -11.79
N HIS A 445 -16.51 26.09 -12.59
CA HIS A 445 -15.06 26.30 -12.39
C HIS A 445 -14.48 25.65 -11.13
N TRP A 446 -15.18 24.66 -10.56
CA TRP A 446 -14.69 23.85 -9.44
C TRP A 446 -14.19 22.51 -9.95
N TYR A 447 -12.95 22.17 -9.60
CA TYR A 447 -12.27 20.97 -10.08
C TYR A 447 -11.70 20.17 -8.90
N GLY A 448 -11.81 18.86 -8.94
CA GLY A 448 -11.34 17.95 -7.90
C GLY A 448 -10.08 17.18 -8.28
N ALA A 449 -9.14 17.05 -7.35
CA ALA A 449 -7.96 16.20 -7.46
C ALA A 449 -7.70 15.46 -6.14
N ASP A 450 -7.19 14.24 -6.25
CA ASP A 450 -6.67 13.45 -5.12
C ASP A 450 -5.16 13.74 -5.02
N LEU A 451 -4.76 14.65 -4.12
CA LEU A 451 -3.40 15.24 -4.14
C LEU A 451 -2.37 14.44 -3.34
N HIS A 452 -2.62 13.14 -3.16
CA HIS A 452 -1.69 12.17 -2.60
C HIS A 452 -2.09 10.79 -3.10
N HIS A 453 -1.35 10.25 -4.07
CA HIS A 453 -1.70 8.98 -4.74
C HIS A 453 -0.46 8.37 -5.41
N HIS A 454 -0.27 7.06 -5.26
CA HIS A 454 0.89 6.30 -5.72
C HIS A 454 0.53 5.29 -6.80
N GLY A 455 1.53 4.95 -7.62
CA GLY A 455 1.40 4.01 -8.73
C GLY A 455 1.97 2.65 -8.38
N ASP A 456 3.13 2.35 -8.95
CA ASP A 456 3.80 1.05 -8.89
C ASP A 456 5.30 1.18 -8.53
N VAL A 457 5.63 2.17 -7.70
CA VAL A 457 6.97 2.38 -7.16
C VAL A 457 6.97 2.06 -5.66
N LEU A 458 8.03 1.38 -5.20
CA LEU A 458 8.15 0.84 -3.84
C LEU A 458 6.91 0.02 -3.45
N GLU A 459 6.27 0.26 -2.31
CA GLU A 459 5.15 -0.53 -1.80
C GLU A 459 3.83 -0.36 -2.57
N ALA A 460 3.77 0.61 -3.48
CA ALA A 460 2.63 0.81 -4.35
C ALA A 460 2.64 -0.24 -5.47
N ILE A 461 1.47 -0.81 -5.79
CA ILE A 461 1.38 -2.00 -6.67
C ILE A 461 0.48 -1.80 -7.88
N THR A 462 0.01 -0.58 -8.13
CA THR A 462 -1.03 -0.29 -9.13
C THR A 462 -0.41 0.27 -10.40
N PRO A 463 -0.48 -0.44 -11.55
CA PRO A 463 0.07 0.05 -12.81
C PRO A 463 -0.54 1.40 -13.24
N PRO A 464 0.24 2.24 -13.95
CA PRO A 464 -0.17 3.58 -14.37
C PRO A 464 -1.57 3.71 -14.98
N GLU A 465 -1.94 2.79 -15.89
CA GLU A 465 -3.26 2.83 -16.53
C GLU A 465 -4.40 2.58 -15.54
N THR A 466 -4.21 1.67 -14.58
CA THR A 466 -5.22 1.37 -13.56
C THR A 466 -5.39 2.55 -12.60
N VAL A 467 -4.31 3.24 -12.23
CA VAL A 467 -4.39 4.48 -11.42
C VAL A 467 -5.17 5.56 -12.15
N VAL A 468 -4.89 5.79 -13.45
CA VAL A 468 -5.64 6.75 -14.26
C VAL A 468 -7.13 6.36 -14.28
N ARG A 469 -7.45 5.09 -14.51
CA ARG A 469 -8.84 4.59 -14.50
C ARG A 469 -9.51 4.76 -13.13
N SER A 470 -8.80 4.53 -12.03
CA SER A 470 -9.36 4.68 -10.68
C SER A 470 -9.69 6.13 -10.33
N GLN A 471 -8.82 7.06 -10.68
CA GLN A 471 -9.03 8.49 -10.49
C GLN A 471 -10.17 9.03 -11.37
N LEU A 472 -10.27 8.56 -12.63
CA LEU A 472 -11.39 8.91 -13.53
C LEU A 472 -12.73 8.33 -13.05
N ALA A 473 -12.74 7.09 -12.56
CA ALA A 473 -13.91 6.46 -11.95
C ALA A 473 -14.41 7.24 -10.71
N ALA A 474 -13.49 7.77 -9.91
CA ALA A 474 -13.78 8.66 -8.79
C ALA A 474 -14.30 10.05 -9.26
N ALA A 475 -14.39 10.30 -10.56
CA ALA A 475 -14.77 11.56 -11.20
C ALA A 475 -13.88 12.74 -10.79
N LEU A 476 -12.56 12.52 -10.71
CA LEU A 476 -11.58 13.58 -10.55
C LEU A 476 -11.34 14.29 -11.89
N ASP A 477 -11.12 15.60 -11.83
CA ASP A 477 -10.94 16.47 -12.99
C ASP A 477 -9.48 16.58 -13.43
N LEU A 478 -8.55 16.22 -12.53
CA LEU A 478 -7.12 16.13 -12.79
C LEU A 478 -6.62 14.80 -12.23
N VAL A 479 -5.68 14.17 -12.95
CA VAL A 479 -4.94 13.00 -12.44
C VAL A 479 -3.69 13.49 -11.74
N PHE A 480 -3.42 12.97 -10.56
CA PHE A 480 -2.25 13.29 -9.75
C PHE A 480 -1.43 12.02 -9.48
N LEU A 481 -0.11 12.16 -9.38
CA LEU A 481 0.80 11.07 -9.01
C LEU A 481 1.94 11.64 -8.16
N SER A 482 2.29 10.99 -7.06
CA SER A 482 3.36 11.38 -6.16
C SER A 482 4.19 10.18 -5.68
N GLU A 483 4.80 9.43 -6.60
CA GLU A 483 5.65 8.28 -6.22
C GLU A 483 6.75 8.69 -5.22
N HIS A 484 7.06 7.79 -4.28
CA HIS A 484 8.18 7.98 -3.35
C HIS A 484 9.50 8.18 -4.08
N ASP A 485 10.09 9.35 -3.89
CA ASP A 485 11.43 9.76 -4.34
C ASP A 485 11.73 9.49 -5.84
N SER A 486 10.70 9.31 -6.67
CA SER A 486 10.81 8.88 -8.07
C SER A 486 9.94 9.70 -9.03
N THR A 487 10.44 9.90 -10.25
CA THR A 487 9.68 10.52 -11.36
C THR A 487 9.49 9.58 -12.55
N ILE A 488 9.76 8.28 -12.35
CA ILE A 488 9.88 7.29 -13.43
C ILE A 488 8.61 7.16 -14.29
N ASN A 489 7.44 7.38 -13.69
CA ASN A 489 6.14 7.16 -14.33
C ASN A 489 5.55 8.37 -15.08
N TYR A 490 6.21 9.52 -15.07
CA TYR A 490 5.63 10.75 -15.65
C TYR A 490 5.29 10.66 -17.13
N GLU A 491 6.13 10.00 -17.92
CA GLU A 491 5.88 9.80 -19.35
C GLU A 491 4.60 8.97 -19.56
N ALA A 492 4.47 7.85 -18.85
CA ALA A 492 3.31 6.97 -18.93
C ALA A 492 2.01 7.70 -18.57
N TYR A 493 2.00 8.43 -17.46
CA TYR A 493 0.81 9.18 -17.03
C TYR A 493 0.47 10.32 -17.99
N THR A 494 1.48 11.03 -18.53
CA THR A 494 1.27 12.06 -19.56
C THR A 494 0.60 11.48 -20.80
N GLU A 495 1.06 10.32 -21.28
CA GLU A 495 0.46 9.65 -22.44
C GLU A 495 -0.97 9.16 -22.17
N LEU A 496 -1.21 8.54 -21.01
CA LEU A 496 -2.51 7.99 -20.64
C LEU A 496 -3.57 9.07 -20.46
N THR A 497 -3.22 10.15 -19.75
CA THR A 497 -4.14 11.28 -19.50
C THR A 497 -4.43 12.07 -20.77
N ALA A 498 -3.44 12.21 -21.68
CA ALA A 498 -3.65 12.82 -22.99
C ALA A 498 -4.66 12.07 -23.86
N LYS A 499 -4.73 10.73 -23.77
CA LYS A 499 -5.78 9.93 -24.47
C LYS A 499 -7.19 10.29 -24.00
N ARG A 500 -7.33 10.78 -22.76
CA ARG A 500 -8.59 11.16 -22.13
C ARG A 500 -8.87 12.66 -22.15
N GLY A 501 -7.88 13.47 -22.50
CA GLY A 501 -7.99 14.94 -22.48
C GLY A 501 -8.10 15.50 -21.06
N VAL A 502 -7.53 14.81 -20.08
CA VAL A 502 -7.53 15.20 -18.66
C VAL A 502 -6.14 15.73 -18.28
N PRO A 503 -6.02 16.84 -17.54
CA PRO A 503 -4.72 17.32 -17.07
C PRO A 503 -4.05 16.35 -16.09
N PHE A 504 -2.73 16.19 -16.24
CA PHE A 504 -1.87 15.46 -15.30
C PHE A 504 -1.11 16.45 -14.42
N ILE A 505 -1.21 16.31 -13.10
CA ILE A 505 -0.40 17.02 -12.11
C ILE A 505 0.80 16.13 -11.73
N PRO A 506 1.99 16.34 -12.29
CA PRO A 506 3.19 15.64 -11.86
C PRO A 506 3.61 16.09 -10.45
N SER A 507 3.78 15.15 -9.54
CA SER A 507 4.33 15.32 -8.20
C SER A 507 5.25 14.16 -7.85
N ILE A 508 6.04 14.33 -6.81
CA ILE A 508 6.91 13.32 -6.21
C ILE A 508 6.63 13.38 -4.71
N GLU A 509 6.57 12.24 -4.01
CA GLU A 509 6.59 12.29 -2.55
C GLU A 509 8.04 12.21 -2.09
N ILE A 510 8.56 13.32 -1.56
CA ILE A 510 9.89 13.33 -0.95
C ILE A 510 9.75 12.80 0.49
N SER A 511 10.43 11.70 0.78
CA SER A 511 10.12 10.87 1.96
C SER A 511 11.31 10.65 2.91
N PRO A 512 11.83 11.68 3.59
CA PRO A 512 12.66 11.47 4.77
C PRO A 512 11.90 10.74 5.89
N SER A 513 12.63 10.04 6.76
CA SER A 513 12.03 9.36 7.94
C SER A 513 11.41 10.31 8.98
N TRP A 514 11.49 11.62 8.78
CA TRP A 514 11.02 12.66 9.72
C TRP A 514 9.93 13.58 9.15
N ALA A 515 9.64 13.52 7.85
CA ALA A 515 8.54 14.24 7.19
C ALA A 515 8.29 13.69 5.80
N HIS A 516 7.07 13.76 5.27
CA HIS A 516 6.84 13.59 3.84
C HIS A 516 6.19 14.84 3.22
N MET A 517 6.39 15.05 1.92
CA MET A 517 5.90 16.24 1.21
C MET A 517 5.74 15.99 -0.29
N ASN A 518 4.65 16.53 -0.85
CA ASN A 518 4.24 16.38 -2.25
C ASN A 518 4.36 17.68 -3.07
N PRO A 519 5.56 18.19 -3.39
CA PRO A 519 5.70 19.38 -4.23
C PRO A 519 4.95 19.25 -5.58
N PHE A 520 4.11 20.22 -5.94
CA PHE A 520 3.40 20.19 -7.22
C PHE A 520 3.07 21.57 -7.85
N PRO A 521 2.85 21.61 -9.18
CA PRO A 521 3.33 20.60 -10.13
C PRO A 521 4.86 20.69 -10.21
N ILE A 522 5.54 19.57 -10.48
CA ILE A 522 6.96 19.60 -10.84
C ILE A 522 7.16 19.52 -12.36
N ALA A 523 8.34 19.90 -12.85
CA ALA A 523 8.66 19.78 -14.26
C ALA A 523 8.74 18.30 -14.67
N LEU A 524 8.24 17.97 -15.88
CA LEU A 524 8.21 16.59 -16.37
C LEU A 524 9.61 15.98 -16.60
N ASP A 525 10.63 16.82 -16.78
CA ASP A 525 12.03 16.43 -16.92
C ASP A 525 12.84 16.61 -15.61
N ALA A 526 12.15 16.88 -14.49
CA ALA A 526 12.79 17.01 -13.20
C ALA A 526 13.39 15.67 -12.72
N THR A 527 14.49 15.78 -11.99
CA THR A 527 15.17 14.66 -11.34
C THR A 527 15.48 15.04 -9.89
N LEU A 528 15.30 14.11 -8.96
CA LEU A 528 15.65 14.32 -7.55
C LEU A 528 17.17 14.31 -7.35
N THR A 529 17.76 15.49 -7.12
CA THR A 529 19.24 15.64 -6.96
C THR A 529 19.72 15.58 -5.52
N VAL A 530 18.80 15.62 -4.56
CA VAL A 530 19.06 15.55 -3.12
C VAL A 530 18.86 14.12 -2.59
N ASP A 531 19.35 13.84 -1.40
CA ASP A 531 19.18 12.58 -0.67
C ASP A 531 18.26 12.80 0.54
N PRO A 532 16.97 12.44 0.45
CA PRO A 532 16.00 12.57 1.55
C PRO A 532 16.44 11.87 2.84
N GLY A 533 17.29 10.84 2.76
CA GLY A 533 17.80 10.16 3.95
C GLY A 533 18.84 10.94 4.74
N THR A 534 19.47 11.98 4.18
CA THR A 534 20.58 12.69 4.82
C THR A 534 20.56 14.21 4.72
N ASP A 535 19.91 14.78 3.71
CA ASP A 535 19.84 16.23 3.52
C ASP A 535 18.82 16.88 4.48
N ASP A 536 19.08 18.14 4.84
CA ASP A 536 18.21 18.89 5.75
C ASP A 536 16.98 19.48 5.05
N ILE A 537 15.96 19.84 5.83
CA ILE A 537 14.69 20.36 5.30
C ILE A 537 14.87 21.55 4.37
N HIS A 538 15.80 22.47 4.66
CA HIS A 538 16.00 23.67 3.84
C HIS A 538 16.56 23.30 2.47
N THR A 539 17.51 22.36 2.45
CA THR A 539 18.07 21.81 1.21
C THR A 539 17.02 21.07 0.38
N LEU A 540 16.14 20.30 1.04
CA LEU A 540 15.04 19.60 0.37
C LEU A 540 14.04 20.59 -0.24
N ILE A 541 13.61 21.62 0.50
CA ILE A 541 12.69 22.66 -0.01
C ILE A 541 13.27 23.41 -1.21
N ASP A 542 14.56 23.77 -1.18
CA ASP A 542 15.23 24.41 -2.31
C ASP A 542 15.22 23.50 -3.55
N ALA A 543 15.49 22.20 -3.37
CA ALA A 543 15.46 21.24 -4.48
C ALA A 543 14.06 21.09 -5.09
N MET A 544 13.00 21.14 -4.28
CA MET A 544 11.61 21.09 -4.77
C MET A 544 11.27 22.29 -5.65
N HIS A 545 11.69 23.49 -5.25
CA HIS A 545 11.54 24.68 -6.08
C HIS A 545 12.37 24.59 -7.37
N ASP A 546 13.59 24.07 -7.31
CA ASP A 546 14.43 23.84 -8.49
C ASP A 546 13.80 22.81 -9.46
N MET A 547 13.06 21.84 -8.93
CA MET A 547 12.25 20.89 -9.71
C MET A 547 10.98 21.52 -10.32
N GLY A 548 10.67 22.77 -9.96
CA GLY A 548 9.59 23.56 -10.56
C GLY A 548 8.30 23.66 -9.74
N ALA A 549 8.30 23.20 -8.48
CA ALA A 549 7.14 23.22 -7.61
C ALA A 549 6.55 24.65 -7.44
N GLU A 550 5.23 24.78 -7.58
CA GLU A 550 4.50 26.00 -7.24
C GLU A 550 4.03 25.99 -5.78
N VAL A 551 3.63 24.81 -5.28
CA VAL A 551 3.27 24.58 -3.89
C VAL A 551 4.04 23.40 -3.32
N ILE A 552 4.38 23.49 -2.02
CA ILE A 552 4.95 22.38 -1.25
C ILE A 552 4.01 22.07 -0.07
N PRO A 553 3.13 21.06 -0.20
CA PRO A 553 2.32 20.56 0.90
C PRO A 553 3.12 19.73 1.90
N MET A 554 2.72 19.81 3.17
CA MET A 554 3.15 18.92 4.23
C MET A 554 2.17 17.74 4.33
N ASN A 555 2.64 16.53 4.03
CA ASN A 555 1.81 15.32 4.05
C ASN A 555 1.61 14.84 5.50
N HIS A 556 0.41 14.32 5.79
CA HIS A 556 -0.01 13.67 7.05
C HIS A 556 0.84 14.08 8.28
N PRO A 557 0.76 15.36 8.69
CA PRO A 557 1.83 16.07 9.41
C PRO A 557 2.10 15.60 10.85
N PHE A 558 1.22 14.76 11.39
CA PHE A 558 1.21 14.32 12.78
C PHE A 558 1.35 12.80 12.97
N ASN A 559 1.60 12.02 11.91
CA ASN A 559 1.96 10.60 12.07
C ASN A 559 3.42 10.45 12.58
N ASP A 560 3.90 9.22 12.75
CA ASP A 560 5.20 8.94 13.39
C ASP A 560 6.40 9.50 12.60
N TYR A 561 6.26 9.64 11.29
CA TYR A 561 7.22 10.27 10.37
C TYR A 561 6.71 11.62 9.84
N GLY A 562 5.77 12.27 10.54
CA GLY A 562 5.21 13.57 10.17
C GLY A 562 6.08 14.73 10.64
N TYR A 563 6.14 15.81 9.86
CA TYR A 563 7.02 16.95 10.15
C TYR A 563 6.76 17.56 11.53
N TYR A 564 5.51 17.82 11.92
CA TYR A 564 5.23 18.45 13.22
C TYR A 564 5.50 17.53 14.40
N THR A 565 5.24 16.22 14.25
CA THR A 565 5.63 15.21 15.25
C THR A 565 7.14 15.25 15.48
N ASN A 566 7.92 15.20 14.40
CA ASN A 566 9.37 15.12 14.50
C ASN A 566 10.03 16.47 14.83
N LEU A 567 9.42 17.59 14.47
CA LEU A 567 9.87 18.92 14.90
C LEU A 567 9.72 19.07 16.41
N ALA A 568 8.60 18.61 16.98
CA ALA A 568 8.39 18.62 18.43
C ALA A 568 9.36 17.70 19.20
N ASN A 569 9.91 16.69 18.52
CA ASN A 569 10.90 15.75 19.07
C ASN A 569 12.36 16.16 18.78
N ASP A 570 12.61 17.37 18.26
CA ASP A 570 13.94 17.85 17.84
C ASP A 570 14.65 16.88 16.84
N ALA A 571 13.86 16.18 16.02
CA ALA A 571 14.33 15.12 15.12
C ALA A 571 14.39 15.54 13.64
N VAL A 572 14.00 16.78 13.30
CA VAL A 572 14.08 17.33 11.93
C VAL A 572 15.48 17.92 11.68
N PRO A 573 16.27 17.36 10.75
CA PRO A 573 17.54 17.97 10.34
C PRO A 573 17.29 19.35 9.72
N GLY A 574 17.98 20.37 10.23
CA GLY A 574 17.78 21.77 9.86
C GLY A 574 16.73 22.53 10.69
N GLY A 575 15.93 21.82 11.50
CA GLY A 575 14.95 22.40 12.41
C GLY A 575 13.71 22.94 11.71
N GLU A 576 13.16 24.04 12.22
CA GLU A 576 11.94 24.66 11.71
C GLU A 576 12.15 25.33 10.34
N THR A 577 11.13 25.26 9.47
CA THR A 577 11.04 25.95 8.18
C THR A 577 9.67 26.61 7.98
N ASP A 578 9.63 27.69 7.20
CA ASP A 578 8.43 28.34 6.68
C ASP A 578 8.17 27.99 5.19
N GLY A 579 8.89 27.00 4.65
CA GLY A 579 8.84 26.63 3.23
C GLY A 579 7.61 25.82 2.78
N PHE A 580 6.70 25.48 3.68
CA PHE A 580 5.46 24.77 3.34
C PHE A 580 4.35 25.76 2.95
N ASP A 581 3.57 25.41 1.92
CA ASP A 581 2.45 26.22 1.43
C ASP A 581 1.09 25.68 1.87
N LEU A 582 0.97 24.35 2.02
CA LEU A 582 -0.29 23.66 2.27
C LEU A 582 -0.14 22.59 3.36
N LEU A 583 -1.25 22.27 4.03
CA LEU A 583 -1.33 21.30 5.12
C LEU A 583 -2.33 20.19 4.77
N GLU A 584 -1.88 18.93 4.77
CA GLU A 584 -2.69 17.81 4.26
C GLU A 584 -3.69 17.24 5.26
N LEU A 585 -4.95 17.13 4.81
CA LEU A 585 -5.92 16.18 5.34
C LEU A 585 -5.87 14.87 4.55
N ASN A 586 -5.84 13.73 5.23
CA ASN A 586 -5.55 12.44 4.62
C ASN A 586 -6.54 11.37 5.09
N SER A 587 -7.03 10.52 4.18
CA SER A 587 -8.03 9.49 4.52
C SER A 587 -7.57 8.46 5.56
N SER A 588 -6.26 8.37 5.78
CA SER A 588 -5.61 7.40 6.68
C SER A 588 -4.99 8.05 7.92
N ALA A 589 -5.15 9.37 8.14
CA ALA A 589 -4.49 10.12 9.23
C ALA A 589 -5.46 10.71 10.28
N ASP A 590 -4.88 11.24 11.37
CA ASP A 590 -5.61 12.01 12.39
C ASP A 590 -5.79 13.47 11.95
N ASP A 591 -6.83 13.70 11.13
CA ASP A 591 -7.14 15.02 10.58
C ASP A 591 -7.57 16.05 11.64
N GLU A 592 -8.01 15.63 12.83
CA GLU A 592 -8.43 16.57 13.89
C GLU A 592 -7.24 17.41 14.37
N ARG A 593 -6.07 16.79 14.54
CA ARG A 593 -4.84 17.53 14.90
C ARG A 593 -4.42 18.48 13.80
N THR A 594 -4.52 18.04 12.55
CA THR A 594 -4.19 18.87 11.39
C THR A 594 -5.10 20.09 11.31
N LEU A 595 -6.41 19.92 11.44
CA LEU A 595 -7.39 21.01 11.43
C LEU A 595 -7.12 21.99 12.58
N ASN A 596 -6.91 21.49 13.80
CA ASN A 596 -6.57 22.34 14.94
C ASN A 596 -5.28 23.14 14.70
N LYS A 597 -4.27 22.52 14.06
CA LYS A 597 -3.05 23.23 13.69
C LYS A 597 -3.29 24.31 12.64
N ALA A 598 -4.13 24.05 11.64
CA ALA A 598 -4.54 25.07 10.68
C ALA A 598 -5.24 26.24 11.37
N TYR A 599 -6.12 25.97 12.34
CA TYR A 599 -6.80 27.01 13.12
C TYR A 599 -5.83 27.87 13.92
N GLU A 600 -4.82 27.28 14.55
CA GLU A 600 -3.75 28.01 15.25
C GLU A 600 -2.97 28.95 14.30
N LEU A 601 -2.63 28.46 13.11
CA LEU A 601 -1.94 29.25 12.09
C LEU A 601 -2.81 30.42 11.60
N TRP A 602 -4.09 30.16 11.34
CA TRP A 602 -5.04 31.19 10.93
C TRP A 602 -5.33 32.22 12.03
N ASP A 603 -5.32 31.80 13.30
CA ASP A 603 -5.44 32.72 14.45
C ASP A 603 -4.26 33.71 14.51
N SER A 604 -3.07 33.29 14.07
CA SER A 604 -1.90 34.17 13.89
C SER A 604 -1.91 34.99 12.59
N GLY A 605 -2.87 34.75 11.69
CA GLY A 605 -2.96 35.40 10.39
C GLY A 605 -2.05 34.80 9.31
N GLU A 606 -1.50 33.60 9.54
CA GLU A 606 -0.71 32.86 8.57
C GLU A 606 -1.62 32.26 7.49
N THR A 607 -1.20 32.32 6.23
CA THR A 607 -1.98 31.81 5.09
C THR A 607 -1.56 30.38 4.71
N MET A 608 -1.51 29.48 5.69
CA MET A 608 -1.30 28.04 5.47
C MET A 608 -2.65 27.38 5.16
N TYR A 609 -2.88 26.98 3.91
CA TYR A 609 -4.18 26.43 3.49
C TYR A 609 -4.20 24.90 3.46
N LEU A 610 -5.38 24.31 3.36
CA LEU A 610 -5.54 22.86 3.31
C LEU A 610 -5.18 22.31 1.91
N THR A 611 -4.58 21.12 1.88
CA THR A 611 -4.64 20.17 0.76
C THR A 611 -5.31 18.89 1.22
N ALA A 612 -5.67 17.99 0.31
CA ALA A 612 -6.18 16.68 0.68
C ALA A 612 -5.92 15.59 -0.37
N GLY A 613 -5.65 14.39 0.11
CA GLY A 613 -5.38 13.21 -0.71
C GLY A 613 -5.57 11.90 0.06
N THR A 614 -5.60 10.79 -0.67
CA THR A 614 -5.93 9.48 -0.10
C THR A 614 -4.73 8.69 0.38
N ASP A 615 -3.55 8.97 -0.19
CA ASP A 615 -2.34 8.17 -0.01
C ASP A 615 -2.57 6.70 -0.41
N THR A 616 -3.25 6.55 -1.56
CA THR A 616 -3.57 5.23 -2.14
C THR A 616 -2.32 4.59 -2.72
N HIS A 617 -2.06 3.34 -2.34
CA HIS A 617 -0.98 2.47 -2.83
C HIS A 617 -1.49 1.23 -3.59
N ASP A 618 -2.77 0.88 -3.36
CA ASP A 618 -3.46 -0.23 -4.04
C ASP A 618 -4.85 0.24 -4.45
N ALA A 619 -5.00 0.70 -5.70
CA ALA A 619 -6.28 1.21 -6.17
C ALA A 619 -7.36 0.13 -6.29
N TRP A 620 -7.00 -1.16 -6.33
CA TRP A 620 -7.99 -2.24 -6.32
C TRP A 620 -8.62 -2.42 -4.95
N ASN A 621 -7.88 -2.20 -3.87
CA ASN A 621 -8.39 -2.40 -2.51
C ASN A 621 -8.73 -1.08 -1.78
N GLN A 622 -8.17 0.05 -2.21
CA GLN A 622 -8.39 1.38 -1.64
C GLN A 622 -9.15 2.28 -2.61
N LEU A 623 -10.03 3.14 -2.08
CA LEU A 623 -10.86 4.02 -2.90
C LEU A 623 -10.14 5.36 -3.18
N SER A 624 -9.66 5.51 -4.41
CA SER A 624 -9.06 6.77 -4.89
C SER A 624 -10.08 7.92 -4.83
N GLY A 625 -9.61 9.11 -4.45
CA GLY A 625 -10.41 10.31 -4.28
C GLY A 625 -11.50 10.23 -3.20
N SER A 626 -11.42 9.29 -2.25
CA SER A 626 -12.36 9.16 -1.12
C SER A 626 -12.32 10.38 -0.18
N ILE A 627 -11.15 11.02 -0.08
CA ILE A 627 -10.99 12.43 0.25
C ILE A 627 -10.31 13.11 -0.95
N ARG A 628 -10.67 14.36 -1.24
CA ARG A 628 -10.09 15.12 -2.37
C ARG A 628 -10.06 16.61 -2.07
N MET A 629 -9.15 17.30 -2.75
CA MET A 629 -9.11 18.75 -2.74
C MET A 629 -9.92 19.30 -3.91
N MET A 630 -10.85 20.21 -3.62
CA MET A 630 -11.59 20.97 -4.61
C MET A 630 -10.98 22.37 -4.74
N GLY A 631 -10.59 22.74 -5.96
CA GLY A 631 -9.99 24.04 -6.28
C GLY A 631 -10.84 24.82 -7.29
N TYR A 632 -10.96 26.13 -7.07
CA TYR A 632 -11.65 27.04 -7.98
C TYR A 632 -10.68 27.71 -8.95
N VAL A 633 -10.81 27.41 -10.24
CA VAL A 633 -9.91 27.90 -11.31
C VAL A 633 -10.69 28.77 -12.30
N ASP A 634 -10.52 30.08 -12.19
CA ASP A 634 -11.13 31.08 -13.09
C ASP A 634 -10.62 30.98 -14.55
N ASP A 635 -9.38 30.52 -14.72
CA ASP A 635 -8.68 30.40 -15.99
C ASP A 635 -8.83 28.99 -16.61
N GLU A 636 -8.08 28.72 -17.68
CA GLU A 636 -7.94 27.36 -18.22
C GLU A 636 -7.43 26.40 -17.13
N LEU A 637 -8.07 25.24 -17.01
CA LEU A 637 -7.66 24.20 -16.08
C LEU A 637 -6.30 23.62 -16.50
N THR A 638 -5.27 23.98 -15.75
CA THR A 638 -3.92 23.43 -15.88
C THR A 638 -3.40 23.09 -14.48
N PRO A 639 -2.42 22.17 -14.35
CA PRO A 639 -1.81 21.85 -13.07
C PRO A 639 -1.29 23.09 -12.33
N LEU A 640 -0.66 24.02 -13.06
CA LEU A 640 -0.13 25.26 -12.49
C LEU A 640 -1.23 26.21 -12.00
N ASN A 641 -2.30 26.40 -12.78
CA ASN A 641 -3.40 27.27 -12.36
C ASN A 641 -4.18 26.66 -11.18
N PHE A 642 -4.30 25.33 -11.14
CA PHE A 642 -4.87 24.62 -10.01
C PHE A 642 -4.03 24.82 -8.73
N ALA A 643 -2.71 24.58 -8.79
CA ALA A 643 -1.81 24.82 -7.67
C ALA A 643 -1.86 26.27 -7.16
N LYS A 644 -1.88 27.26 -8.07
CA LYS A 644 -2.03 28.69 -7.72
C LYS A 644 -3.35 29.01 -7.04
N ALA A 645 -4.44 28.36 -7.46
CA ALA A 645 -5.74 28.52 -6.81
C ALA A 645 -5.68 28.01 -5.36
N LEU A 646 -5.07 26.85 -5.14
CA LEU A 646 -4.90 26.28 -3.79
C LEU A 646 -3.98 27.14 -2.92
N LYS A 647 -2.84 27.61 -3.45
CA LYS A 647 -1.93 28.54 -2.78
C LYS A 647 -2.61 29.85 -2.37
N ALA A 648 -3.61 30.29 -3.14
CA ALA A 648 -4.43 31.47 -2.84
C ALA A 648 -5.62 31.18 -1.89
N GLY A 649 -5.76 29.95 -1.38
CA GLY A 649 -6.83 29.54 -0.47
C GLY A 649 -8.19 29.30 -1.15
N ARG A 650 -8.24 29.28 -2.48
CA ARG A 650 -9.48 29.12 -3.27
C ARG A 650 -9.90 27.66 -3.38
N GLY A 651 -10.08 27.01 -2.24
CA GLY A 651 -10.38 25.59 -2.22
C GLY A 651 -10.88 25.06 -0.88
N TYR A 652 -11.28 23.80 -0.88
CA TYR A 652 -11.74 23.07 0.30
C TYR A 652 -11.48 21.56 0.13
N ALA A 653 -11.25 20.88 1.25
CA ALA A 653 -11.14 19.42 1.30
C ALA A 653 -12.53 18.80 1.46
N THR A 654 -12.79 17.63 0.87
CA THR A 654 -14.09 16.96 0.99
C THR A 654 -14.01 15.45 0.82
N GLN A 655 -14.86 14.74 1.56
CA GLN A 655 -15.16 13.31 1.44
C GLN A 655 -16.54 13.05 0.82
N GLY A 656 -17.26 14.09 0.40
CA GLY A 656 -18.57 13.96 -0.23
C GLY A 656 -19.23 15.29 -0.56
N PRO A 657 -19.52 16.16 0.44
CA PRO A 657 -20.18 17.43 0.18
C PRO A 657 -19.43 18.30 -0.84
N VAL A 658 -20.15 18.85 -1.81
CA VAL A 658 -19.65 19.77 -2.83
C VAL A 658 -20.21 21.17 -2.54
N LEU A 659 -19.34 22.18 -2.52
CA LEU A 659 -19.64 23.53 -2.05
C LEU A 659 -19.38 24.55 -3.15
N TYR A 660 -20.32 25.48 -3.33
CA TYR A 660 -20.23 26.57 -4.30
C TYR A 660 -20.47 27.91 -3.59
N PRO A 661 -19.42 28.64 -3.16
CA PRO A 661 -19.57 30.00 -2.66
C PRO A 661 -20.14 30.92 -3.75
N GLN A 662 -21.15 31.72 -3.40
CA GLN A 662 -21.89 32.56 -4.35
C GLN A 662 -21.44 34.03 -4.33
N ASP A 663 -21.07 34.55 -3.16
CA ASP A 663 -20.75 35.97 -2.95
C ASP A 663 -19.36 36.22 -2.35
N ILE A 664 -18.85 35.30 -1.52
CA ILE A 664 -17.52 35.40 -0.90
C ILE A 664 -16.76 34.09 -1.13
N MET A 665 -15.61 34.18 -1.79
CA MET A 665 -14.74 33.04 -2.11
C MET A 665 -13.89 32.63 -0.90
N PHE A 666 -13.58 31.34 -0.77
CA PHE A 666 -12.56 30.83 0.17
C PHE A 666 -11.20 31.50 -0.09
N GLY A 667 -10.42 31.74 0.98
CA GLY A 667 -9.20 32.56 0.93
C GLY A 667 -9.47 34.07 0.75
N GLY A 668 -10.73 34.46 0.54
CA GLY A 668 -11.16 35.85 0.35
C GLY A 668 -11.35 36.61 1.65
N GLN A 669 -12.07 37.74 1.56
CA GLN A 669 -12.30 38.64 2.68
C GLN A 669 -13.80 38.89 2.90
N ALA A 670 -14.20 39.01 4.15
CA ALA A 670 -15.55 39.37 4.58
C ALA A 670 -15.52 40.40 5.71
N TYR A 671 -16.71 40.90 6.10
CA TYR A 671 -16.88 41.82 7.21
C TYR A 671 -17.77 41.20 8.28
N ALA A 672 -17.44 41.42 9.56
CA ALA A 672 -18.29 41.05 10.68
C ALA A 672 -19.69 41.69 10.55
N GLY A 673 -20.75 40.92 10.82
CA GLY A 673 -22.13 41.35 10.63
C GLY A 673 -22.63 41.31 9.16
N GLY A 674 -21.79 40.86 8.23
CA GLY A 674 -22.17 40.57 6.84
C GLY A 674 -22.93 39.25 6.69
N ASN A 675 -23.09 38.80 5.46
CA ASN A 675 -23.66 37.51 5.11
C ASN A 675 -22.72 36.77 4.16
N TRP A 676 -22.76 35.44 4.21
CA TRP A 676 -22.03 34.57 3.31
C TRP A 676 -22.98 33.54 2.70
N THR A 677 -23.12 33.56 1.37
CA THR A 677 -24.04 32.69 0.65
C THR A 677 -23.27 31.54 0.00
N VAL A 678 -23.65 30.31 0.32
CA VAL A 678 -23.03 29.09 -0.20
C VAL A 678 -24.12 28.11 -0.62
N GLN A 679 -23.95 27.53 -1.80
CA GLN A 679 -24.75 26.38 -2.24
C GLN A 679 -24.01 25.10 -1.88
N PHE A 680 -24.73 24.17 -1.25
CA PHE A 680 -24.27 22.86 -0.82
C PHE A 680 -24.94 21.79 -1.64
N VAL A 681 -24.16 20.80 -2.07
CA VAL A 681 -24.64 19.58 -2.69
C VAL A 681 -24.07 18.39 -1.94
N ALA A 682 -24.91 17.45 -1.52
CA ALA A 682 -24.47 16.23 -0.85
C ALA A 682 -25.25 15.04 -1.44
N ALA A 683 -24.56 14.12 -2.11
CA ALA A 683 -25.23 13.02 -2.83
C ALA A 683 -26.09 12.13 -1.93
N ASN A 684 -25.67 11.95 -0.67
CA ASN A 684 -26.39 11.15 0.31
C ASN A 684 -27.37 11.97 1.16
N GLY A 685 -27.47 13.28 0.90
CA GLY A 685 -28.28 14.24 1.66
C GLY A 685 -27.45 15.02 2.66
N LEU A 686 -27.66 16.33 2.71
CA LEU A 686 -27.00 17.25 3.65
C LEU A 686 -27.57 17.04 5.07
N LYS A 687 -26.69 16.98 6.07
CA LYS A 687 -27.07 16.83 7.48
C LYS A 687 -26.82 18.10 8.27
N GLU A 688 -25.60 18.64 8.20
CA GLU A 688 -25.19 19.76 9.05
C GLU A 688 -24.19 20.69 8.34
N VAL A 689 -24.28 21.98 8.63
CA VAL A 689 -23.29 23.00 8.28
C VAL A 689 -22.92 23.75 9.56
N ARG A 690 -21.63 23.78 9.90
CA ARG A 690 -21.08 24.54 11.04
C ARG A 690 -20.21 25.67 10.53
N MET A 691 -20.44 26.88 11.03
CA MET A 691 -19.52 28.01 10.85
C MET A 691 -18.56 28.04 12.04
N LEU A 692 -17.27 27.92 11.73
CA LEU A 692 -16.19 28.06 12.70
C LEU A 692 -15.60 29.47 12.66
N GLY A 693 -14.96 29.87 13.75
CA GLY A 693 -14.10 31.04 13.81
C GLY A 693 -12.89 30.79 14.71
N LYS A 694 -12.28 31.89 15.16
CA LYS A 694 -11.05 31.90 15.97
C LYS A 694 -10.97 30.77 17.01
N GLY A 695 -9.84 30.08 17.05
CA GLY A 695 -9.59 28.93 17.93
C GLY A 695 -10.42 27.69 17.62
N GLY A 696 -11.04 27.61 16.44
CA GLY A 696 -11.96 26.52 16.07
C GLY A 696 -13.33 26.60 16.74
N GLU A 697 -13.73 27.76 17.27
CA GLU A 697 -15.03 27.91 17.94
C GLU A 697 -16.18 27.79 16.94
N VAL A 698 -17.17 26.94 17.26
CA VAL A 698 -18.42 26.86 16.49
C VAL A 698 -19.26 28.12 16.76
N LEU A 699 -19.27 29.04 15.81
CA LEU A 699 -20.03 30.28 15.86
C LEU A 699 -21.51 30.05 15.57
N GLN A 700 -21.82 29.15 14.64
CA GLN A 700 -23.19 28.80 14.24
C GLN A 700 -23.27 27.34 13.78
N THR A 701 -24.43 26.73 14.00
CA THR A 701 -24.77 25.40 13.49
C THR A 701 -26.12 25.46 12.79
N PHE A 702 -26.17 24.95 11.59
CA PHE A 702 -27.39 24.71 10.82
C PHE A 702 -27.53 23.20 10.59
N SER A 703 -28.44 22.56 11.33
CA SER A 703 -28.73 21.14 11.19
C SER A 703 -30.08 20.93 10.51
N LEU A 704 -30.17 19.92 9.64
CA LEU A 704 -31.40 19.49 8.99
C LEU A 704 -31.98 18.28 9.73
N GLU A 705 -33.26 18.37 10.09
CA GLU A 705 -33.99 17.20 10.58
C GLU A 705 -34.03 16.09 9.50
N PRO A 706 -34.04 14.80 9.87
CA PRO A 706 -33.95 13.69 8.92
C PRO A 706 -34.97 13.75 7.78
N GLU A 707 -36.20 14.19 8.04
CA GLU A 707 -37.26 14.33 7.03
C GLU A 707 -37.06 15.49 6.04
N ASN A 708 -36.15 16.41 6.34
CA ASN A 708 -35.86 17.60 5.55
C ASN A 708 -34.48 17.55 4.87
N MET A 709 -33.72 16.47 5.06
CA MET A 709 -32.44 16.27 4.37
C MET A 709 -32.65 16.28 2.86
N THR A 710 -31.90 17.14 2.17
CA THR A 710 -31.98 17.35 0.73
C THR A 710 -30.60 17.19 0.12
N GLN A 711 -30.54 16.80 -1.16
CA GLN A 711 -29.28 16.70 -1.89
C GLN A 711 -28.71 18.06 -2.28
N GLN A 712 -29.53 19.11 -2.33
CA GLN A 712 -29.11 20.46 -2.68
C GLN A 712 -29.77 21.49 -1.76
N LEU A 713 -28.98 22.45 -1.28
CA LEU A 713 -29.45 23.55 -0.44
C LEU A 713 -28.59 24.79 -0.63
N GLU A 714 -29.20 25.95 -0.79
CA GLU A 714 -28.49 27.24 -0.73
C GLU A 714 -28.79 27.90 0.61
N LEU A 715 -27.75 28.33 1.33
CA LEU A 715 -27.89 29.03 2.60
C LEU A 715 -27.16 30.37 2.53
N THR A 716 -27.84 31.41 3.03
CA THR A 716 -27.21 32.68 3.39
C THR A 716 -26.93 32.66 4.89
N LEU A 717 -25.66 32.47 5.25
CA LEU A 717 -25.17 32.36 6.61
C LEU A 717 -24.82 33.76 7.15
N PRO A 718 -25.45 34.24 8.23
CA PRO A 718 -25.12 35.53 8.82
C PRO A 718 -23.78 35.45 9.55
N ILE A 719 -22.84 36.34 9.24
CA ILE A 719 -21.55 36.41 9.92
C ILE A 719 -21.74 37.15 11.25
N PRO A 720 -21.39 36.58 12.42
CA PRO A 720 -21.53 37.26 13.70
C PRO A 720 -20.88 38.64 13.73
N ALA A 721 -21.51 39.61 14.37
CA ALA A 721 -20.99 40.99 14.46
C ALA A 721 -19.71 41.10 15.31
N ASN A 722 -19.39 40.06 16.09
CA ASN A 722 -18.18 39.93 16.89
C ASN A 722 -17.17 38.93 16.29
N ALA A 723 -17.39 38.42 15.07
CA ALA A 723 -16.41 37.58 14.40
C ALA A 723 -15.13 38.38 14.15
N GLU A 724 -13.97 37.75 14.35
CA GLU A 724 -12.65 38.34 14.16
C GLU A 724 -11.67 37.30 13.60
N GLY A 725 -10.63 37.75 12.90
CA GLY A 725 -9.62 36.88 12.30
C GLY A 725 -10.15 36.20 11.03
N TRP A 726 -10.82 35.08 11.19
CA TRP A 726 -11.30 34.24 10.09
C TRP A 726 -12.63 33.54 10.43
N ILE A 727 -13.33 33.10 9.40
CA ILE A 727 -14.43 32.12 9.49
C ILE A 727 -14.20 30.99 8.49
N SER A 728 -14.66 29.79 8.82
CA SER A 728 -14.64 28.63 7.93
C SER A 728 -15.93 27.82 8.07
N LEU A 729 -16.18 26.90 7.14
CA LEU A 729 -17.27 25.95 7.19
C LEU A 729 -16.75 24.52 7.36
N GLU A 730 -17.44 23.79 8.24
CA GLU A 730 -17.43 22.33 8.25
C GLU A 730 -18.82 21.85 7.85
N VAL A 731 -18.88 20.90 6.91
CA VAL A 731 -20.14 20.37 6.37
C VAL A 731 -20.15 18.87 6.53
N GLU A 732 -21.26 18.31 7.01
CA GLU A 732 -21.45 16.87 7.14
C GLU A 732 -22.66 16.41 6.34
N ASP A 733 -22.50 15.31 5.60
CA ASP A 733 -23.61 14.61 4.97
C ASP A 733 -24.25 13.57 5.89
N LYS A 734 -25.31 12.92 5.42
CA LYS A 734 -26.05 11.92 6.19
C LYS A 734 -25.24 10.67 6.55
N GLU A 735 -24.23 10.32 5.76
CA GLU A 735 -23.35 9.16 5.99
C GLU A 735 -22.13 9.53 6.84
N GLY A 736 -22.07 10.76 7.37
CA GLY A 736 -20.99 11.24 8.23
C GLY A 736 -19.77 11.75 7.46
N ARG A 737 -19.87 11.94 6.14
CA ARG A 737 -18.74 12.40 5.32
C ARG A 737 -18.62 13.92 5.38
N GLY A 738 -17.40 14.38 5.60
CA GLY A 738 -17.10 15.78 5.88
C GLY A 738 -16.65 16.59 4.67
N ALA A 739 -16.75 17.91 4.78
CA ALA A 739 -15.99 18.87 3.98
C ALA A 739 -15.53 20.05 4.84
N TRP A 740 -14.31 20.52 4.59
CA TRP A 740 -13.61 21.54 5.38
C TRP A 740 -13.07 22.63 4.47
N THR A 741 -13.54 23.87 4.66
CA THR A 741 -13.15 24.98 3.79
C THR A 741 -11.87 25.66 4.25
N ASN A 742 -11.12 26.25 3.32
CA ASN A 742 -10.14 27.27 3.67
C ASN A 742 -10.85 28.51 4.24
N PRO A 743 -10.16 29.32 5.07
CA PRO A 743 -10.77 30.42 5.78
C PRO A 743 -11.20 31.54 4.83
N VAL A 744 -12.24 32.26 5.24
CA VAL A 744 -12.55 33.60 4.78
C VAL A 744 -12.10 34.59 5.86
N TRP A 745 -11.26 35.53 5.48
CA TRP A 745 -10.62 36.47 6.41
C TRP A 745 -11.56 37.62 6.78
N ILE A 746 -11.76 37.85 8.09
CA ILE A 746 -12.58 38.95 8.60
C ILE A 746 -11.76 40.23 8.66
N GLN A 747 -12.18 41.23 7.89
CA GLN A 747 -11.57 42.55 7.91
C GLN A 747 -11.84 43.27 9.25
N PRO A 748 -10.84 43.97 9.82
CA PRO A 748 -10.98 44.75 11.06
C PRO A 748 -12.03 45.87 11.02
#